data_AF-A0AAQ3WY67-F1
#
_entry.id   AF-A0AAQ3WY67-F1
#
_cell.length_a   1.000
_cell.length_b   1.000
_cell.length_c   1.000
_cell.angle_alpha   90.00
_cell.angle_beta   90.00
_cell.angle_gamma   90.00
#
_symmetry.space_group_name_H-M   'P 1'
#
loop_
_entity.id
_entity.type
_entity.pdbx_description
1 polymer ?
#
loop_
_entity_poly.entity_id
_entity_poly.type
_entity_poly.pdbx_seq_one_letter_code
_entity_poly.pdbx_strand_id
1 'polypeptide(L)'
;MELAMSAAPARAFSSTVEPLLLPASMANGGGRRGGRLRVDSFRPPSAAASKTLPLTDDRRLNLQLHEGLTNVRVILHRQRRRQKSAGGREMMVTVDNLKRLCIDHYFEEEIHSAMGACMDLLHSDDLFDATLAFRLMREAGHHVSAADDVLRRFTGDGGEFKLALSKDIRGLLSLHDMSHLSIGGEDQEILSKAKEFSRKHLASAIRHLQPSLARYVRQSLDHPYHLNLMQYKARHHLSYLQSLTNRDDITTAMEELAAAEFQLNKLLHQKEMQEITRWWMDLGLAQEIPVARDQVLKWYMWCMACLQRGSFSRYRVEMTKIISLVYVVDDIFDLVGTQEELSLFAEAIKQWTTAAADSLPSCMRSCYKAIYTVTNEIADRAEKGHGFNPGNHLMKAWAVLFDGFMVEAKWLATDQVPTAEEYLRNGVITSGVPLTLAHALVLLGHDDADRVNEALADDHIIPSVISCPAKILRLWDDLGSAKDEAQEGVDGSYRDFYLLENPRCNRGDAEAHMRGLIAKEWEELNRECFCRRTFSSAFTQACLNIARMVGVMYSYNKEQRLLQEGLTNVHKILHQQHRHQKSAGREVMVAIDNLKRLCIDHYFEEEIQSAMDAACTADLLHSDDLLDATLSFRLMREAGHDVSAADDVLRRFTDGAGEFKLSLSKDIRGLLSLHDISHLNIGGEEQILSKAKEFSSKHLASAIRYLEPGLANYVRQSLDHPYHLSLMQYKARHHLSYLQTLPTRDTAMEELAVAEFQLNKMLHQKEMQEVTRWWMDLGLAQEIPVARDQVMKWYMWSMTALQGSSFSKYRVDITKIISLVYVVDDIFDLVGTPEELSLFNEAIKQWNSAADGSLPSCMRSCYKAIYTITNDIADMAEKEHGLNPIDHLRKAWAVLFDGFMVEAKWLATDQVPTAEEYLRNGAITSGVPLTFAHIFVLLGNNNDENLESVIDHMPPIVSCPAKILRLWDDLGSAEDEAQEGLDGSYRDFYLMENPKCSPGDAEAHMRSLIAREWEELNRECFSRRTFSSSIRQVCLNAARMISVMYSYDKEQRLVALEEYARMLLL
;
A
#
# COMPACT_ATOMS: atom_id res chain seq x y z
N MET A 1 6.63 -31.55 -51.68
CA MET A 1 6.54 -30.39 -52.59
C MET A 1 6.50 -29.16 -51.71
N GLU A 2 7.53 -28.34 -51.83
CA GLU A 2 7.86 -27.16 -51.03
C GLU A 2 6.79 -26.05 -51.10
N LEU A 3 6.68 -25.22 -50.05
CA LEU A 3 7.18 -23.84 -50.03
C LEU A 3 6.79 -23.09 -48.74
N ALA A 4 7.73 -22.27 -48.28
CA ALA A 4 7.67 -21.38 -47.11
C ALA A 4 6.85 -20.10 -47.35
N MET A 5 6.45 -19.40 -46.27
CA MET A 5 6.79 -17.97 -46.02
C MET A 5 6.19 -17.40 -44.70
N SER A 6 7.09 -16.82 -43.89
CA SER A 6 7.00 -15.53 -43.17
C SER A 6 6.09 -15.36 -41.94
N ALA A 7 6.74 -15.27 -40.78
CA ALA A 7 6.24 -14.76 -39.50
C ALA A 7 6.43 -13.24 -39.33
N ALA A 8 5.55 -12.61 -38.55
CA ALA A 8 5.75 -11.31 -37.90
C ALA A 8 5.02 -11.29 -36.53
N PRO A 9 5.66 -10.85 -35.42
CA PRO A 9 4.98 -10.68 -34.14
C PRO A 9 4.65 -9.21 -33.86
N ALA A 10 3.40 -8.93 -33.48
CA ALA A 10 2.99 -7.66 -32.89
C ALA A 10 3.27 -7.69 -31.37
N ARG A 11 4.11 -6.78 -30.88
CA ARG A 11 4.36 -6.56 -29.45
C ARG A 11 3.32 -5.59 -28.87
N ALA A 12 2.64 -6.03 -27.82
CA ALA A 12 1.84 -5.19 -26.94
C ALA A 12 2.75 -4.49 -25.91
N PHE A 13 2.66 -3.17 -25.80
CA PHE A 13 3.21 -2.38 -24.71
C PHE A 13 2.06 -2.01 -23.76
N SER A 14 2.11 -2.52 -22.53
CA SER A 14 1.31 -2.04 -21.39
C SER A 14 2.26 -1.97 -20.20
N SER A 15 2.87 -0.81 -19.97
CA SER A 15 3.79 -0.55 -18.87
C SER A 15 3.04 0.07 -17.68
N THR A 16 2.77 -0.74 -16.67
CA THR A 16 2.43 -0.30 -15.31
C THR A 16 3.74 -0.03 -14.55
N VAL A 17 4.06 1.24 -14.33
CA VAL A 17 5.19 1.68 -13.48
C VAL A 17 4.61 2.44 -12.28
N GLU A 18 4.73 1.91 -11.07
CA GLU A 18 4.44 2.61 -9.80
C GLU A 18 5.52 3.67 -9.50
N PRO A 19 5.18 4.80 -8.85
CA PRO A 19 6.18 5.65 -8.19
C PRO A 19 6.71 4.96 -6.94
N LEU A 20 8.01 5.12 -6.67
CA LEU A 20 8.65 4.72 -5.41
C LEU A 20 8.06 5.56 -4.26
N LEU A 21 7.02 5.04 -3.63
CA LEU A 21 6.52 5.49 -2.33
C LEU A 21 6.67 4.29 -1.39
N LEU A 22 7.66 4.37 -0.50
CA LEU A 22 7.81 3.43 0.61
C LEU A 22 6.75 3.77 1.68
N PRO A 23 5.93 2.82 2.14
CA PRO A 23 5.04 3.04 3.28
C PRO A 23 5.85 3.30 4.57
N ALA A 24 5.48 4.33 5.33
CA ALA A 24 6.02 4.56 6.67
C ALA A 24 5.54 3.45 7.64
N SER A 25 6.45 2.94 8.47
CA SER A 25 6.21 1.83 9.39
C SER A 25 5.40 2.27 10.63
N MET A 26 4.25 1.64 10.87
CA MET A 26 3.52 1.71 12.16
C MET A 26 4.16 0.77 13.19
N ALA A 27 4.37 1.20 14.43
CA ALA A 27 4.80 0.34 15.54
C ALA A 27 3.78 0.48 16.69
N ASN A 28 3.03 -0.58 16.99
CA ASN A 28 2.11 -0.64 18.13
C ASN A 28 2.83 -1.23 19.35
N GLY A 29 2.84 -0.51 20.47
CA GLY A 29 3.31 -1.00 21.77
C GLY A 29 2.32 -0.67 22.88
N GLY A 30 1.75 -1.70 23.51
CA GLY A 30 0.99 -1.59 24.77
C GLY A 30 1.91 -1.86 25.96
N GLY A 31 1.90 -0.97 26.95
CA GLY A 31 2.86 -0.97 28.06
C GLY A 31 2.56 -1.91 29.24
N ARG A 32 3.61 -2.43 29.90
CA ARG A 32 4.18 -1.87 31.15
C ARG A 32 5.20 -2.82 31.81
N ARG A 33 6.27 -2.18 32.30
CA ARG A 33 7.21 -2.55 33.39
C ARG A 33 8.22 -3.67 33.15
N GLY A 34 9.46 -3.22 32.93
CA GLY A 34 10.59 -3.55 33.81
C GLY A 34 11.37 -4.82 33.47
N GLY A 35 12.28 -4.72 32.50
CA GLY A 35 13.30 -5.74 32.28
C GLY A 35 14.24 -5.31 31.14
N ARG A 36 15.53 -5.15 31.45
CA ARG A 36 16.59 -4.82 30.50
C ARG A 36 16.61 -5.85 29.36
N LEU A 37 16.29 -5.44 28.13
CA LEU A 37 16.48 -6.25 26.93
C LEU A 37 17.58 -5.62 26.07
N ARG A 38 18.54 -6.46 25.65
CA ARG A 38 19.64 -6.12 24.75
C ARG A 38 19.06 -5.73 23.38
N VAL A 39 19.58 -4.65 22.82
CA VAL A 39 19.22 -4.14 21.50
C VAL A 39 20.28 -4.62 20.51
N ASP A 40 19.87 -5.48 19.57
CA ASP A 40 20.73 -6.03 18.52
C ASP A 40 20.91 -5.02 17.37
N SER A 41 22.17 -4.86 16.98
CA SER A 41 22.68 -3.86 16.03
C SER A 41 22.43 -4.23 14.57
N PHE A 42 21.85 -3.31 13.80
CA PHE A 42 21.74 -3.38 12.33
C PHE A 42 23.12 -3.34 11.64
N ARG A 43 23.37 -4.26 10.70
CA ARG A 43 24.52 -4.24 9.77
C ARG A 43 24.05 -4.67 8.36
N PRO A 44 24.20 -3.85 7.31
CA PRO A 44 23.93 -4.28 5.93
C PRO A 44 25.09 -5.05 5.29
N PRO A 45 24.85 -5.77 4.17
CA PRO A 45 25.72 -6.82 3.65
C PRO A 45 26.99 -6.30 2.99
N SER A 46 28.00 -7.17 2.93
CA SER A 46 29.30 -6.90 2.33
C SER A 46 29.20 -6.54 0.84
N ALA A 47 30.09 -5.64 0.42
CA ALA A 47 30.24 -5.16 -0.94
C ALA A 47 30.65 -6.27 -1.91
N ALA A 48 29.69 -7.04 -2.45
CA ALA A 48 29.95 -7.98 -3.53
C ALA A 48 28.71 -8.31 -4.39
N ALA A 49 27.95 -7.31 -4.85
CA ALA A 49 27.08 -7.45 -6.03
C ALA A 49 26.62 -6.09 -6.60
N SER A 50 27.55 -5.18 -6.88
CA SER A 50 27.24 -4.02 -7.73
C SER A 50 27.18 -4.48 -9.19
N LYS A 51 26.01 -4.95 -9.65
CA LYS A 51 25.71 -4.91 -11.09
C LYS A 51 25.48 -3.44 -11.45
N THR A 52 26.54 -2.78 -11.92
CA THR A 52 26.43 -1.50 -12.63
C THR A 52 25.42 -1.63 -13.78
N LEU A 53 24.36 -0.82 -13.75
CA LEU A 53 23.48 -0.64 -14.91
C LEU A 53 24.33 -0.23 -16.13
N PRO A 54 24.04 -0.77 -17.32
CA PRO A 54 24.86 -0.49 -18.49
C PRO A 54 24.75 0.98 -18.90
N LEU A 55 25.90 1.63 -19.08
CA LEU A 55 26.10 3.03 -19.54
C LEU A 55 25.35 3.37 -20.86
N THR A 56 24.80 2.38 -21.56
CA THR A 56 24.09 2.50 -22.83
C THR A 56 22.67 3.07 -22.70
N ASP A 57 21.98 2.89 -21.57
CA ASP A 57 20.59 3.36 -21.40
C ASP A 57 20.49 4.86 -21.13
N ASP A 58 21.42 5.45 -20.36
CA ASP A 58 21.45 6.88 -20.05
C ASP A 58 21.66 7.73 -21.33
N ARG A 59 22.59 7.31 -22.21
CA ARG A 59 22.84 7.98 -23.49
C ARG A 59 21.62 7.95 -24.42
N ARG A 60 20.90 6.82 -24.46
CA ARG A 60 19.70 6.66 -25.28
C ARG A 60 18.57 7.57 -24.80
N LEU A 61 18.33 7.61 -23.50
CA LEU A 61 17.29 8.47 -22.91
C LEU A 61 17.60 9.96 -23.11
N ASN A 62 18.87 10.37 -22.97
CA ASN A 62 19.28 11.75 -23.25
C ASN A 62 19.07 12.13 -24.73
N LEU A 63 19.34 11.21 -25.67
CA LEU A 63 19.04 11.41 -27.09
C LEU A 63 17.54 11.59 -27.33
N GLN A 64 16.70 10.74 -26.74
CA GLN A 64 15.24 10.83 -26.83
C GLN A 64 14.70 12.14 -26.24
N LEU A 65 15.23 12.58 -25.10
CA LEU A 65 14.90 13.87 -24.49
C LEU A 65 15.24 15.03 -25.45
N HIS A 66 16.44 15.01 -26.04
CA HIS A 66 16.88 16.05 -26.97
C HIS A 66 16.04 16.11 -28.26
N GLU A 67 15.69 14.94 -28.80
CA GLU A 67 14.79 14.82 -29.96
C GLU A 67 13.38 15.35 -29.61
N GLY A 68 12.82 14.94 -28.47
CA GLY A 68 11.53 15.44 -27.98
C GLY A 68 11.51 16.96 -27.79
N LEU A 69 12.56 17.53 -27.17
CA LEU A 69 12.71 18.97 -27.02
C LEU A 69 12.71 19.69 -28.36
N THR A 70 13.45 19.15 -29.33
CA THR A 70 13.53 19.72 -30.69
C THR A 70 12.17 19.68 -31.38
N ASN A 71 11.45 18.56 -31.27
CA ASN A 71 10.13 18.38 -31.87
C ASN A 71 9.12 19.39 -31.32
N VAL A 72 9.02 19.51 -29.99
CA VAL A 72 8.10 20.46 -29.35
C VAL A 72 8.44 21.90 -29.74
N ARG A 73 9.72 22.31 -29.71
CA ARG A 73 10.15 23.66 -30.12
C ARG A 73 9.82 23.97 -31.58
N VAL A 74 10.04 23.03 -32.49
CA VAL A 74 9.72 23.20 -33.91
C VAL A 74 8.21 23.43 -34.10
N ILE A 75 7.37 22.68 -33.39
CA ILE A 75 5.91 22.82 -33.49
C ILE A 75 5.44 24.15 -32.88
N LEU A 76 5.96 24.53 -31.70
CA LEU A 76 5.68 25.82 -31.06
C LEU A 76 6.06 27.01 -31.98
N HIS A 77 7.23 26.97 -32.61
CA HIS A 77 7.64 28.00 -33.57
C HIS A 77 6.74 28.05 -34.81
N ARG A 78 6.26 26.90 -35.31
CA ARG A 78 5.30 26.85 -36.43
C ARG A 78 3.95 27.46 -36.04
N GLN A 79 3.43 27.16 -34.85
CA GLN A 79 2.20 27.74 -34.33
C GLN A 79 2.33 29.26 -34.17
N ARG A 80 3.45 29.75 -33.62
CA ARG A 80 3.72 31.19 -33.46
C ARG A 80 3.74 31.96 -34.80
N ARG A 81 4.22 31.34 -35.89
CA ARG A 81 4.26 31.98 -37.23
C ARG A 81 2.91 32.07 -37.94
N ARG A 82 1.88 31.31 -37.52
CA ARG A 82 0.57 31.25 -38.19
C ARG A 82 -0.45 32.31 -37.70
N GLN A 83 -0.05 33.32 -36.93
CA GLN A 83 -0.97 34.22 -36.21
C GLN A 83 -1.92 35.06 -37.11
N LYS A 84 -3.21 34.70 -37.07
CA LYS A 84 -4.41 35.56 -37.18
C LYS A 84 -5.45 35.07 -36.13
N SER A 85 -5.62 35.77 -35.01
CA SER A 85 -6.63 35.59 -33.92
C SER A 85 -6.84 34.19 -33.28
N ALA A 86 -6.95 33.09 -34.02
CA ALA A 86 -7.23 31.74 -33.49
C ALA A 86 -6.03 31.09 -32.76
N GLY A 87 -4.80 31.56 -33.02
CA GLY A 87 -3.58 30.98 -32.44
C GLY A 87 -3.31 31.30 -30.97
N GLY A 88 -4.00 32.29 -30.38
CA GLY A 88 -3.79 32.67 -28.98
C GLY A 88 -4.30 31.62 -27.99
N ARG A 89 -5.50 31.08 -28.25
CA ARG A 89 -6.13 30.02 -27.43
C ARG A 89 -5.32 28.74 -27.45
N GLU A 90 -4.87 28.31 -28.64
CA GLU A 90 -4.04 27.10 -28.81
C GLU A 90 -2.75 27.19 -28.00
N MET A 91 -2.04 28.32 -28.11
CA MET A 91 -0.80 28.56 -27.36
C MET A 91 -1.02 28.50 -25.84
N MET A 92 -2.10 29.11 -25.34
CA MET A 92 -2.46 29.08 -23.92
C MET A 92 -2.72 27.66 -23.41
N VAL A 93 -3.44 26.85 -24.19
CA VAL A 93 -3.70 25.44 -23.87
C VAL A 93 -2.41 24.62 -23.90
N THR A 94 -1.52 24.89 -24.85
CA THR A 94 -0.20 24.25 -24.89
C THR A 94 0.63 24.57 -23.64
N VAL A 95 0.66 25.85 -23.22
CA VAL A 95 1.34 26.25 -21.98
C VAL A 95 0.76 25.53 -20.76
N ASP A 96 -0.57 25.39 -20.68
CA ASP A 96 -1.19 24.62 -19.61
C ASP A 96 -0.75 23.15 -19.60
N ASN A 97 -0.74 22.50 -20.76
CA ASN A 97 -0.30 21.12 -20.89
C ASN A 97 1.18 20.95 -20.52
N LEU A 98 2.06 21.86 -20.94
CA LEU A 98 3.48 21.85 -20.53
C LEU A 98 3.63 21.90 -19.01
N LYS A 99 2.88 22.80 -18.35
CA LYS A 99 2.88 22.95 -16.89
C LYS A 99 2.33 21.72 -16.16
N ARG A 100 1.21 21.17 -16.63
CA ARG A 100 0.59 19.97 -16.04
C ARG A 100 1.45 18.72 -16.21
N LEU A 101 2.24 18.65 -17.27
CA LEU A 101 3.21 17.58 -17.51
C LEU A 101 4.57 17.82 -16.82
N CYS A 102 4.76 18.96 -16.14
CA CYS A 102 5.99 19.35 -15.46
C CYS A 102 7.21 19.45 -16.38
N ILE A 103 7.01 19.86 -17.64
CA ILE A 103 8.06 20.01 -18.65
C ILE A 103 8.23 21.47 -19.11
N ASP A 104 7.56 22.41 -18.43
CA ASP A 104 7.49 23.82 -18.81
C ASP A 104 8.82 24.57 -18.66
N HIS A 105 9.71 24.10 -17.78
CA HIS A 105 11.04 24.69 -17.55
C HIS A 105 11.99 24.61 -18.75
N TYR A 106 11.66 23.84 -19.79
CA TYR A 106 12.41 23.82 -21.04
C TYR A 106 11.97 24.88 -22.06
N PHE A 107 10.85 25.54 -21.80
CA PHE A 107 10.14 26.41 -22.73
C PHE A 107 9.81 27.79 -22.12
N GLU A 108 10.65 28.28 -21.20
CA GLU A 108 10.42 29.54 -20.48
C GLU A 108 10.21 30.74 -21.44
N GLU A 109 10.98 30.80 -22.54
CA GLU A 109 10.84 31.85 -23.56
C GLU A 109 9.51 31.76 -24.33
N GLU A 110 9.11 30.56 -24.74
CA GLU A 110 7.86 30.32 -25.45
C GLU A 110 6.65 30.63 -24.57
N ILE A 111 6.70 30.23 -23.30
CA ILE A 111 5.67 30.54 -22.29
C ILE A 111 5.57 32.05 -22.09
N HIS A 112 6.69 32.75 -21.95
CA HIS A 112 6.69 34.20 -21.83
C HIS A 112 6.04 34.88 -23.04
N SER A 113 6.29 34.35 -24.25
CA SER A 113 5.67 34.88 -25.48
C SER A 113 4.15 34.66 -25.56
N ALA A 114 3.59 33.72 -24.79
CA ALA A 114 2.16 33.45 -24.71
C ALA A 114 1.39 34.44 -23.82
N MET A 115 2.08 35.24 -22.98
CA MET A 115 1.44 36.16 -22.04
C MET A 115 0.60 37.23 -22.73
N GLY A 116 1.02 37.71 -23.91
CA GLY A 116 0.23 38.64 -24.72
C GLY A 116 -1.12 38.06 -25.15
N ALA A 117 -1.15 36.77 -25.54
CA ALA A 117 -2.40 36.10 -25.88
C ALA A 117 -3.29 35.85 -24.65
N CYS A 118 -2.68 35.59 -23.49
CA CYS A 118 -3.41 35.47 -22.23
C CYS A 118 -4.09 36.80 -21.87
N MET A 119 -3.39 37.94 -22.02
CA MET A 119 -3.97 39.27 -21.80
C MET A 119 -5.21 39.51 -22.66
N ASP A 120 -5.18 39.15 -23.94
CA ASP A 120 -6.33 39.30 -24.83
C ASP A 120 -7.52 38.41 -24.38
N LEU A 121 -7.24 37.20 -23.88
CA LEU A 121 -8.24 36.22 -23.48
C LEU A 121 -8.78 36.41 -22.06
N LEU A 122 -8.15 37.23 -21.21
CA LEU A 122 -8.67 37.60 -19.88
C LEU A 122 -10.10 38.13 -19.96
N HIS A 123 -10.42 38.83 -21.05
CA HIS A 123 -11.73 39.42 -21.29
C HIS A 123 -12.60 38.59 -22.25
N SER A 124 -12.33 37.30 -22.40
CA SER A 124 -13.17 36.39 -23.19
C SER A 124 -14.56 36.21 -22.57
N ASP A 125 -15.57 35.97 -23.42
CA ASP A 125 -16.90 35.51 -22.99
C ASP A 125 -16.96 33.99 -22.78
N ASP A 126 -15.92 33.26 -23.18
CA ASP A 126 -15.74 31.82 -22.91
C ASP A 126 -15.12 31.64 -21.51
N LEU A 127 -15.82 30.89 -20.64
CA LEU A 127 -15.41 30.71 -19.25
C LEU A 127 -14.02 30.08 -19.15
N PHE A 128 -13.76 29.02 -19.92
CA PHE A 128 -12.48 28.34 -19.93
C PHE A 128 -11.33 29.26 -20.35
N ASP A 129 -11.52 30.04 -21.41
CA ASP A 129 -10.48 30.94 -21.92
C ASP A 129 -10.14 32.02 -20.89
N ALA A 130 -11.16 32.65 -20.30
CA ALA A 130 -10.97 33.72 -19.31
C ALA A 130 -10.33 33.21 -18.01
N THR A 131 -10.78 32.07 -17.48
CA THR A 131 -10.25 31.51 -16.22
C THR A 131 -8.87 30.90 -16.38
N LEU A 132 -8.57 30.31 -17.55
CA LEU A 132 -7.23 29.79 -17.82
C LEU A 132 -6.23 30.91 -18.04
N ALA A 133 -6.60 31.94 -18.81
CA ALA A 133 -5.77 33.14 -19.01
C ALA A 133 -5.43 33.78 -17.66
N PHE A 134 -6.43 33.96 -16.79
CA PHE A 134 -6.21 34.49 -15.44
C PHE A 134 -5.17 33.68 -14.67
N ARG A 135 -5.34 32.36 -14.62
CA ARG A 135 -4.44 31.51 -13.86
C ARG A 135 -3.01 31.60 -14.38
N LEU A 136 -2.81 31.49 -15.69
CA LEU A 136 -1.48 31.54 -16.28
C LEU A 136 -0.82 32.91 -16.10
N MET A 137 -1.59 34.00 -16.19
CA MET A 137 -1.11 35.35 -15.93
C MET A 137 -0.69 35.53 -14.47
N ARG A 138 -1.50 35.05 -13.51
CA ARG A 138 -1.18 35.11 -12.08
C ARG A 138 0.04 34.25 -11.75
N GLU A 139 0.15 33.04 -12.30
CA GLU A 139 1.31 32.16 -12.16
C GLU A 139 2.60 32.76 -12.75
N ALA A 140 2.50 33.53 -13.85
CA ALA A 140 3.61 34.27 -14.43
C ALA A 140 4.00 35.53 -13.63
N GLY A 141 3.21 35.86 -12.60
CA GLY A 141 3.45 36.97 -11.68
C GLY A 141 2.86 38.30 -12.12
N HIS A 142 1.82 38.28 -12.97
CA HIS A 142 1.05 39.47 -13.30
C HIS A 142 -0.09 39.66 -12.30
N HIS A 143 -0.26 40.88 -11.80
CA HIS A 143 -1.39 41.22 -10.94
C HIS A 143 -2.65 41.39 -11.78
N VAL A 144 -3.59 40.45 -11.65
CA VAL A 144 -4.91 40.46 -12.31
C VAL A 144 -5.98 40.30 -11.22
N SER A 145 -7.01 41.15 -11.23
CA SER A 145 -8.16 41.04 -10.32
C SER A 145 -9.12 39.96 -10.83
N ALA A 146 -9.44 38.99 -9.99
CA ALA A 146 -10.46 38.00 -10.31
C ALA A 146 -11.83 38.66 -10.43
N ALA A 147 -12.14 39.61 -9.55
CA ALA A 147 -13.42 40.31 -9.54
C ALA A 147 -13.60 41.21 -10.75
N ASP A 148 -12.70 42.17 -10.96
CA ASP A 148 -12.90 43.25 -11.92
C ASP A 148 -12.53 42.84 -13.35
N ASP A 149 -11.48 42.05 -13.53
CA ASP A 149 -10.97 41.76 -14.88
C ASP A 149 -11.67 40.56 -15.53
N VAL A 150 -12.14 39.60 -14.72
CA VAL A 150 -12.53 38.26 -15.19
C VAL A 150 -13.96 37.88 -14.80
N LEU A 151 -14.25 37.67 -13.51
CA LEU A 151 -15.42 36.90 -13.06
C LEU A 151 -16.75 37.67 -13.09
N ARG A 152 -16.73 39.01 -13.03
CA ARG A 152 -17.96 39.84 -13.02
C ARG A 152 -18.88 39.61 -14.22
N ARG A 153 -18.33 39.24 -15.39
CA ARG A 153 -19.12 38.95 -16.60
C ARG A 153 -19.89 37.62 -16.53
N PHE A 154 -19.44 36.72 -15.67
CA PHE A 154 -20.01 35.37 -15.48
C PHE A 154 -21.05 35.33 -14.35
N THR A 155 -21.24 36.43 -13.63
CA THR A 155 -22.26 36.58 -12.58
C THR A 155 -23.48 37.35 -13.08
N GLY A 156 -24.63 37.17 -12.41
CA GLY A 156 -25.85 37.96 -12.63
C GLY A 156 -25.95 39.17 -11.70
N ASP A 157 -27.07 39.92 -11.78
CA ASP A 157 -27.28 41.16 -11.00
C ASP A 157 -27.21 40.98 -9.48
N GLY A 158 -27.38 39.74 -8.97
CA GLY A 158 -27.23 39.38 -7.56
C GLY A 158 -25.82 38.93 -7.14
N GLY A 159 -24.83 38.96 -8.05
CA GLY A 159 -23.46 38.51 -7.78
C GLY A 159 -23.24 36.98 -7.81
N GLU A 160 -24.29 36.21 -8.11
CA GLU A 160 -24.24 34.75 -8.25
C GLU A 160 -23.83 34.31 -9.67
N PHE A 161 -23.09 33.20 -9.78
CA PHE A 161 -22.69 32.63 -11.07
C PHE A 161 -23.90 32.18 -11.90
N LYS A 162 -23.89 32.50 -13.19
CA LYS A 162 -24.96 32.11 -14.12
C LYS A 162 -25.08 30.59 -14.19
N LEU A 163 -26.25 30.04 -13.85
CA LEU A 163 -26.50 28.59 -13.87
C LEU A 163 -26.22 27.93 -15.23
N ALA A 164 -26.33 28.67 -16.34
CA ALA A 164 -25.99 28.18 -17.68
C ALA A 164 -24.55 27.63 -17.78
N LEU A 165 -23.63 28.13 -16.96
CA LEU A 165 -22.23 27.68 -16.89
C LEU A 165 -22.09 26.26 -16.33
N SER A 166 -23.12 25.72 -15.66
CA SER A 166 -23.06 24.39 -15.03
C SER A 166 -22.86 23.25 -16.02
N LYS A 167 -23.04 23.50 -17.33
CA LYS A 167 -22.86 22.52 -18.41
C LYS A 167 -21.46 22.56 -19.02
N ASP A 168 -20.68 23.62 -18.78
CA ASP A 168 -19.32 23.76 -19.30
C ASP A 168 -18.31 23.10 -18.37
N ILE A 169 -18.14 21.78 -18.50
CA ILE A 169 -17.24 21.00 -17.64
C ILE A 169 -15.79 21.50 -17.72
N ARG A 170 -15.36 21.93 -18.91
CA ARG A 170 -13.98 22.40 -19.13
C ARG A 170 -13.76 23.76 -18.47
N GLY A 171 -14.70 24.70 -18.65
CA GLY A 171 -14.70 25.98 -17.95
C GLY A 171 -14.82 25.83 -16.44
N LEU A 172 -15.66 24.92 -15.95
CA LEU A 172 -15.79 24.62 -14.52
C LEU A 172 -14.50 24.05 -13.91
N LEU A 173 -13.77 23.17 -14.61
CA LEU A 173 -12.47 22.69 -14.16
C LEU A 173 -11.45 23.83 -14.05
N SER A 174 -11.41 24.71 -15.05
CA SER A 174 -10.50 25.85 -15.03
C SER A 174 -10.88 26.90 -13.98
N LEU A 175 -12.19 27.13 -13.77
CA LEU A 175 -12.72 27.97 -12.69
C LEU A 175 -12.37 27.39 -11.31
N HIS A 176 -12.46 26.06 -11.17
CA HIS A 176 -12.06 25.38 -9.94
C HIS A 176 -10.57 25.60 -9.65
N ASP A 177 -9.69 25.35 -10.61
CA ASP A 177 -8.25 25.56 -10.45
C ASP A 177 -7.91 27.03 -10.15
N MET A 178 -8.54 27.98 -10.84
CA MET A 178 -8.41 29.42 -10.61
C MET A 178 -8.81 29.82 -9.18
N SER A 179 -9.87 29.23 -8.64
CA SER A 179 -10.42 29.59 -7.33
C SER A 179 -9.43 29.39 -6.16
N HIS A 180 -8.40 28.58 -6.36
CA HIS A 180 -7.36 28.31 -5.36
C HIS A 180 -6.21 29.33 -5.36
N LEU A 181 -6.18 30.27 -6.31
CA LEU A 181 -5.13 31.28 -6.43
C LEU A 181 -5.45 32.57 -5.68
N SER A 182 -6.43 32.58 -4.78
CA SER A 182 -6.79 33.76 -3.97
C SER A 182 -5.54 34.37 -3.32
N ILE A 183 -5.45 35.70 -3.35
CA ILE A 183 -4.40 36.49 -2.67
C ILE A 183 -4.99 37.31 -1.52
N GLY A 184 -6.22 37.00 -1.09
CA GLY A 184 -7.02 37.78 -0.12
C GLY A 184 -7.54 39.11 -0.69
N GLY A 185 -8.18 39.91 0.16
CA GLY A 185 -8.69 41.24 -0.22
C GLY A 185 -9.95 41.18 -1.10
N GLU A 186 -10.03 42.03 -2.12
CA GLU A 186 -11.22 42.23 -2.97
C GLU A 186 -11.63 40.99 -3.78
N ASP A 187 -10.69 40.09 -4.06
CA ASP A 187 -10.94 38.85 -4.81
C ASP A 187 -11.49 37.69 -3.95
N GLN A 188 -11.41 37.80 -2.62
CA GLN A 188 -11.66 36.67 -1.71
C GLN A 188 -13.10 36.16 -1.81
N GLU A 189 -14.08 37.06 -1.82
CA GLU A 189 -15.50 36.69 -1.86
C GLU A 189 -15.85 36.00 -3.17
N ILE A 190 -15.44 36.56 -4.31
CA ILE A 190 -15.81 36.03 -5.63
C ILE A 190 -15.10 34.72 -5.95
N LEU A 191 -13.84 34.54 -5.53
CA LEU A 191 -13.12 33.27 -5.70
C LEU A 191 -13.67 32.18 -4.76
N SER A 192 -14.13 32.54 -3.56
CA SER A 192 -14.83 31.59 -2.68
C SER A 192 -16.13 31.09 -3.31
N LYS A 193 -16.95 32.00 -3.87
CA LYS A 193 -18.16 31.63 -4.63
C LYS A 193 -17.82 30.78 -5.85
N ALA A 194 -16.75 31.10 -6.57
CA ALA A 194 -16.28 30.33 -7.72
C ALA A 194 -15.89 28.91 -7.33
N LYS A 195 -15.21 28.74 -6.18
CA LYS A 195 -14.82 27.45 -5.63
C LYS A 195 -16.05 26.59 -5.29
N GLU A 196 -17.03 27.16 -4.61
CA GLU A 196 -18.26 26.45 -4.24
C GLU A 196 -19.08 26.05 -5.48
N PHE A 197 -19.31 27.00 -6.39
CA PHE A 197 -20.07 26.79 -7.62
C PHE A 197 -19.43 25.70 -8.49
N SER A 198 -18.12 25.80 -8.74
CA SER A 198 -17.41 24.84 -9.57
C SER A 198 -17.37 23.44 -8.95
N ARG A 199 -17.06 23.33 -7.64
CA ARG A 199 -17.05 22.03 -6.93
C ARG A 199 -18.42 21.35 -6.98
N LYS A 200 -19.50 22.07 -6.68
CA LYS A 200 -20.87 21.54 -6.67
C LYS A 200 -21.26 20.96 -8.05
N HIS A 201 -21.03 21.73 -9.11
CA HIS A 201 -21.46 21.32 -10.44
C HIS A 201 -20.56 20.24 -11.06
N LEU A 202 -19.24 20.29 -10.82
CA LEU A 202 -18.34 19.21 -11.23
C LEU A 202 -18.69 17.89 -10.52
N ALA A 203 -18.92 17.91 -9.20
CA ALA A 203 -19.30 16.72 -8.44
C ALA A 203 -20.61 16.10 -8.96
N SER A 204 -21.60 16.94 -9.28
CA SER A 204 -22.86 16.47 -9.90
C SER A 204 -22.65 15.90 -11.30
N ALA A 205 -21.71 16.44 -12.07
CA ALA A 205 -21.48 16.02 -13.45
C ALA A 205 -20.81 14.65 -13.56
N ILE A 206 -19.96 14.25 -12.60
CA ILE A 206 -19.13 13.02 -12.65
C ILE A 206 -19.90 11.78 -13.13
N ARG A 207 -21.13 11.58 -12.64
CA ARG A 207 -21.98 10.41 -12.97
C ARG A 207 -22.43 10.34 -14.44
N HIS A 208 -22.28 11.44 -15.18
CA HIS A 208 -22.72 11.59 -16.56
C HIS A 208 -21.56 11.76 -17.55
N LEU A 209 -20.32 11.78 -17.08
CA LEU A 209 -19.13 11.95 -17.92
C LEU A 209 -18.59 10.59 -18.40
N GLN A 210 -17.87 10.62 -19.53
CA GLN A 210 -17.10 9.46 -19.99
C GLN A 210 -16.10 9.01 -18.92
N PRO A 211 -15.82 7.70 -18.75
CA PRO A 211 -15.03 7.19 -17.63
C PRO A 211 -13.66 7.87 -17.42
N SER A 212 -12.94 8.17 -18.50
CA SER A 212 -11.63 8.85 -18.43
C SER A 212 -11.76 10.28 -17.92
N LEU A 213 -12.71 11.06 -18.45
CA LEU A 213 -12.99 12.42 -18.01
C LEU A 213 -13.59 12.47 -16.60
N ALA A 214 -14.48 11.54 -16.26
CA ALA A 214 -15.04 11.41 -14.91
C ALA A 214 -13.94 11.16 -13.87
N ARG A 215 -12.97 10.29 -14.20
CA ARG A 215 -11.79 10.04 -13.37
C ARG A 215 -10.94 11.29 -13.21
N TYR A 216 -10.66 12.00 -14.30
CA TYR A 216 -9.88 13.24 -14.28
C TYR A 216 -10.55 14.35 -13.47
N VAL A 217 -11.88 14.51 -13.59
CA VAL A 217 -12.67 15.47 -12.80
C VAL A 217 -12.63 15.11 -11.32
N ARG A 218 -12.87 13.84 -10.96
CA ARG A 218 -12.80 13.38 -9.56
C ARG A 218 -11.43 13.68 -8.95
N GLN A 219 -10.36 13.32 -9.65
CA GLN A 219 -8.99 13.59 -9.19
C GLN A 219 -8.69 15.09 -9.04
N SER A 220 -9.26 15.93 -9.90
CA SER A 220 -9.09 17.39 -9.79
C SER A 220 -9.85 17.97 -8.59
N LEU A 221 -10.99 17.41 -8.21
CA LEU A 221 -11.75 17.82 -7.02
C LEU A 221 -11.12 17.34 -5.71
N ASP A 222 -10.57 16.13 -5.72
CA ASP A 222 -9.90 15.54 -4.55
C ASP A 222 -8.56 16.23 -4.29
N HIS A 223 -7.85 16.53 -5.37
CA HIS A 223 -6.51 17.09 -5.35
C HIS A 223 -6.46 18.34 -6.23
N PRO A 224 -6.92 19.52 -5.77
CA PRO A 224 -6.92 20.75 -6.57
C PRO A 224 -5.54 21.09 -7.13
N TYR A 225 -5.48 21.66 -8.35
CA TYR A 225 -4.21 21.95 -9.03
C TYR A 225 -3.23 22.72 -8.13
N HIS A 226 -3.61 23.92 -7.71
CA HIS A 226 -2.66 24.81 -7.04
C HIS A 226 -2.16 24.29 -5.67
N LEU A 227 -2.96 23.47 -4.99
CA LEU A 227 -2.69 22.97 -3.64
C LEU A 227 -1.93 21.63 -3.60
N ASN A 228 -1.62 21.03 -4.75
CA ASN A 228 -1.01 19.70 -4.82
C ASN A 228 0.23 19.67 -5.71
N LEU A 229 1.10 18.68 -5.47
CA LEU A 229 2.33 18.51 -6.24
C LEU A 229 2.03 18.06 -7.67
N MET A 230 2.47 18.86 -8.66
CA MET A 230 2.16 18.57 -10.07
C MET A 230 2.77 17.27 -10.57
N GLN A 231 3.94 16.88 -10.11
CA GLN A 231 4.57 15.62 -10.51
C GLN A 231 3.71 14.39 -10.18
N TYR A 232 2.97 14.42 -9.07
CA TYR A 232 1.99 13.39 -8.72
C TYR A 232 0.80 13.39 -9.69
N LYS A 233 0.34 14.58 -10.08
CA LYS A 233 -0.82 14.76 -10.97
C LYS A 233 -0.51 14.59 -12.46
N ALA A 234 0.76 14.71 -12.87
CA ALA A 234 1.17 14.70 -14.27
C ALA A 234 0.74 13.42 -15.00
N ARG A 235 0.81 12.26 -14.33
CA ARG A 235 0.34 10.97 -14.89
C ARG A 235 -1.16 10.97 -15.17
N HIS A 236 -1.96 11.54 -14.28
CA HIS A 236 -3.40 11.62 -14.45
C HIS A 236 -3.79 12.53 -15.61
N HIS A 237 -3.06 13.64 -15.76
CA HIS A 237 -3.22 14.52 -16.90
C HIS A 237 -2.78 13.85 -18.21
N LEU A 238 -1.64 13.14 -18.20
CA LEU A 238 -1.16 12.35 -19.34
C LEU A 238 -2.19 11.30 -19.77
N SER A 239 -2.76 10.55 -18.83
CA SER A 239 -3.81 9.56 -19.12
C SER A 239 -5.08 10.20 -19.70
N TYR A 240 -5.42 11.41 -19.26
CA TYR A 240 -6.52 12.17 -19.82
C TYR A 240 -6.23 12.57 -21.28
N LEU A 241 -5.06 13.14 -21.56
CA LEU A 241 -4.64 13.51 -22.92
C LEU A 241 -4.64 12.31 -23.87
N GLN A 242 -4.13 11.17 -23.43
CA GLN A 242 -4.11 9.91 -24.18
C GLN A 242 -5.51 9.37 -24.50
N SER A 243 -6.52 9.75 -23.71
CA SER A 243 -7.92 9.33 -23.93
C SER A 243 -8.68 10.19 -24.94
N LEU A 244 -8.10 11.32 -25.39
CA LEU A 244 -8.74 12.21 -26.36
C LEU A 244 -8.73 11.57 -27.76
N THR A 245 -9.87 11.59 -28.45
CA THR A 245 -10.02 10.98 -29.78
C THR A 245 -9.36 11.79 -30.91
N ASN A 246 -9.17 13.09 -30.71
CA ASN A 246 -8.57 14.01 -31.68
C ASN A 246 -7.26 14.58 -31.12
N ARG A 247 -6.19 13.79 -31.18
CA ARG A 247 -4.86 14.21 -30.71
C ARG A 247 -4.13 14.99 -31.79
N ASP A 248 -3.59 16.15 -31.44
CA ASP A 248 -2.74 16.93 -32.33
C ASP A 248 -1.26 16.55 -32.19
N ASP A 249 -0.45 16.95 -33.18
CA ASP A 249 0.98 16.62 -33.23
C ASP A 249 1.73 17.15 -32.01
N ILE A 250 1.32 18.31 -31.47
CA ILE A 250 1.98 18.92 -30.31
C ILE A 250 1.69 18.17 -29.02
N THR A 251 0.46 17.68 -28.80
CA THR A 251 0.12 16.86 -27.64
C THR A 251 0.99 15.61 -27.64
N THR A 252 1.06 14.90 -28.77
CA THR A 252 1.89 13.68 -28.90
C THR A 252 3.36 13.96 -28.59
N ALA A 253 3.93 15.05 -29.14
CA ALA A 253 5.32 15.42 -28.89
C ALA A 253 5.59 15.76 -27.42
N MET A 254 4.65 16.43 -26.73
CA MET A 254 4.76 16.71 -25.29
C MET A 254 4.69 15.43 -24.44
N GLU A 255 3.84 14.46 -24.81
CA GLU A 255 3.73 13.17 -24.11
C GLU A 255 5.05 12.39 -24.19
N GLU A 256 5.66 12.31 -25.38
CA GLU A 256 6.94 11.64 -25.60
C GLU A 256 8.07 12.30 -24.79
N LEU A 257 8.12 13.64 -24.80
CA LEU A 257 9.08 14.41 -24.02
C LEU A 257 8.91 14.19 -22.51
N ALA A 258 7.67 14.26 -22.00
CA ALA A 258 7.36 14.03 -20.59
C ALA A 258 7.71 12.60 -20.16
N ALA A 259 7.47 11.60 -21.02
CA ALA A 259 7.84 10.21 -20.74
C ALA A 259 9.37 10.03 -20.67
N ALA A 260 10.13 10.65 -21.59
CA ALA A 260 11.59 10.60 -21.58
C ALA A 260 12.18 11.27 -20.33
N GLU A 261 11.69 12.46 -19.96
CA GLU A 261 12.11 13.17 -18.76
C GLU A 261 11.78 12.38 -17.48
N PHE A 262 10.59 11.80 -17.39
CA PHE A 262 10.20 10.99 -16.24
C PHE A 262 11.17 9.81 -16.01
N GLN A 263 11.56 9.10 -17.07
CA GLN A 263 12.53 8.00 -16.95
C GLN A 263 13.92 8.48 -16.54
N LEU A 264 14.37 9.63 -17.07
CA LEU A 264 15.66 10.21 -16.70
C LEU A 264 15.69 10.65 -15.23
N ASN A 265 14.66 11.37 -14.78
CA ASN A 265 14.53 11.80 -13.39
C ASN A 265 14.42 10.58 -12.44
N LYS A 266 13.72 9.52 -12.84
CA LYS A 266 13.68 8.26 -12.07
C LYS A 266 15.08 7.68 -11.83
N LEU A 267 15.90 7.57 -12.87
CA LEU A 267 17.28 7.07 -12.74
C LEU A 267 18.14 8.00 -11.87
N LEU A 268 17.97 9.31 -12.02
CA LEU A 268 18.66 10.31 -11.23
C LEU A 268 18.33 10.19 -9.74
N HIS A 269 17.04 10.08 -9.39
CA HIS A 269 16.59 9.89 -8.01
C HIS A 269 17.07 8.56 -7.42
N GLN A 270 17.17 7.49 -8.22
CA GLN A 270 17.76 6.22 -7.76
C GLN A 270 19.24 6.38 -7.36
N LYS A 271 20.02 7.14 -8.14
CA LYS A 271 21.43 7.44 -7.81
C LYS A 271 21.51 8.28 -6.52
N GLU A 272 20.65 9.29 -6.40
CA GLU A 272 20.57 10.18 -5.22
C GLU A 272 20.23 9.38 -3.95
N MET A 273 19.22 8.51 -4.00
CA MET A 273 18.83 7.67 -2.86
C MET A 273 19.96 6.73 -2.40
N GLN A 274 20.73 6.16 -3.33
CA GLN A 274 21.90 5.34 -3.00
C GLN A 274 23.00 6.15 -2.32
N GLU A 275 23.26 7.37 -2.79
CA GLU A 275 24.21 8.29 -2.18
C GLU A 275 23.80 8.69 -0.76
N ILE A 276 22.54 9.08 -0.59
CA ILE A 276 21.97 9.47 0.71
C ILE A 276 21.98 8.31 1.69
N THR A 277 21.58 7.11 1.26
CA THR A 277 21.58 5.91 2.12
C THR A 277 23.00 5.58 2.59
N ARG A 278 23.99 5.67 1.68
CA ARG A 278 25.39 5.43 2.03
C ARG A 278 25.90 6.47 3.03
N TRP A 279 25.65 7.76 2.77
CA TRP A 279 26.01 8.83 3.69
C TRP A 279 25.38 8.63 5.08
N TRP A 280 24.10 8.27 5.13
CA TRP A 280 23.39 8.05 6.38
C TRP A 280 23.95 6.87 7.18
N MET A 281 24.27 5.76 6.50
CA MET A 281 24.93 4.60 7.10
C MET A 281 26.33 4.93 7.61
N ASP A 282 27.12 5.65 6.82
CA ASP A 282 28.49 6.07 7.20
C ASP A 282 28.47 7.04 8.39
N LEU A 283 27.39 7.81 8.55
CA LEU A 283 27.21 8.75 9.65
C LEU A 283 26.98 8.05 10.99
N GLY A 284 26.37 6.86 11.00
CA GLY A 284 26.24 6.01 12.20
C GLY A 284 25.26 6.49 13.29
N LEU A 285 24.54 7.60 13.06
CA LEU A 285 23.67 8.22 14.10
C LEU A 285 22.48 7.34 14.49
N ALA A 286 21.91 6.59 13.54
CA ALA A 286 20.79 5.69 13.83
C ALA A 286 21.17 4.58 14.82
N GLN A 287 22.43 4.11 14.80
CA GLN A 287 22.93 3.13 15.76
C GLN A 287 23.25 3.77 17.12
N GLU A 288 23.68 5.03 17.14
CA GLU A 288 23.96 5.77 18.39
C GLU A 288 22.70 6.24 19.10
N ILE A 289 21.59 6.44 18.38
CA ILE A 289 20.31 6.92 18.91
C ILE A 289 19.19 5.97 18.48
N PRO A 290 19.07 4.76 19.08
CA PRO A 290 18.13 3.74 18.60
C PRO A 290 16.64 4.12 18.71
N VAL A 291 16.32 5.12 19.52
CA VAL A 291 14.95 5.64 19.69
C VAL A 291 14.58 6.71 18.66
N ALA A 292 15.57 7.29 17.96
CA ALA A 292 15.30 8.26 16.91
C ALA A 292 14.76 7.57 15.64
N ARG A 293 13.93 8.30 14.90
CA ARG A 293 13.35 7.85 13.64
C ARG A 293 14.48 7.63 12.62
N ASP A 294 14.49 6.47 11.97
CA ASP A 294 15.39 6.14 10.86
C ASP A 294 14.62 6.04 9.54
N GLN A 295 14.31 7.20 8.95
CA GLN A 295 13.44 7.29 7.76
C GLN A 295 14.06 8.17 6.66
N VAL A 296 15.36 8.03 6.41
CA VAL A 296 16.11 8.91 5.49
C VAL A 296 15.52 9.03 4.08
N LEU A 297 14.93 7.95 3.55
CA LEU A 297 14.27 7.97 2.23
C LEU A 297 12.91 8.69 2.26
N LYS A 298 12.20 8.67 3.40
CA LYS A 298 10.98 9.47 3.58
C LYS A 298 11.33 10.95 3.61
N TRP A 299 12.39 11.32 4.31
CA TRP A 299 12.85 12.71 4.39
C TRP A 299 13.36 13.24 3.05
N TYR A 300 14.00 12.39 2.24
CA TYR A 300 14.38 12.71 0.86
C TYR A 300 13.19 13.11 -0.03
N MET A 301 11.96 12.63 0.24
CA MET A 301 10.77 13.00 -0.53
C MET A 301 10.47 14.50 -0.46
N TRP A 302 10.78 15.17 0.66
CA TRP A 302 10.68 16.62 0.77
C TRP A 302 11.56 17.30 -0.29
N CYS A 303 12.83 16.90 -0.38
CA CYS A 303 13.78 17.47 -1.35
C CYS A 303 13.36 17.21 -2.81
N MET A 304 12.84 16.01 -3.11
CA MET A 304 12.30 15.70 -4.43
C MET A 304 11.15 16.64 -4.82
N ALA A 305 10.24 16.91 -3.90
CA ALA A 305 9.11 17.79 -4.14
C ALA A 305 9.53 19.25 -4.28
N CYS A 306 10.44 19.73 -3.42
CA CYS A 306 10.88 21.12 -3.40
C CYS A 306 11.71 21.50 -4.62
N LEU A 307 12.62 20.61 -5.04
CA LEU A 307 13.64 20.87 -6.05
C LEU A 307 13.46 19.93 -7.25
N GLN A 308 12.46 20.22 -8.08
CA GLN A 308 11.96 19.28 -9.10
C GLN A 308 12.84 19.14 -10.35
N ARG A 309 13.68 20.13 -10.67
CA ARG A 309 14.51 20.10 -11.90
C ARG A 309 15.65 19.09 -11.75
N GLY A 310 15.97 18.37 -12.82
CA GLY A 310 17.13 17.46 -12.85
C GLY A 310 18.45 18.15 -12.50
N SER A 311 18.60 19.43 -12.87
CA SER A 311 19.77 20.26 -12.52
C SER A 311 19.98 20.49 -11.02
N PHE A 312 18.97 20.24 -10.18
CA PHE A 312 19.07 20.41 -8.72
C PHE A 312 19.45 19.12 -7.98
N SER A 313 19.92 18.10 -8.69
CA SER A 313 20.32 16.81 -8.13
C SER A 313 21.17 16.92 -6.86
N ARG A 314 22.29 17.62 -6.97
CA ARG A 314 23.22 17.81 -5.85
C ARG A 314 22.57 18.56 -4.68
N TYR A 315 21.74 19.56 -4.97
CA TYR A 315 21.05 20.33 -3.95
C TYR A 315 20.02 19.47 -3.19
N ARG A 316 19.34 18.53 -3.86
CA ARG A 316 18.46 17.56 -3.18
C ARG A 316 19.22 16.70 -2.20
N VAL A 317 20.40 16.21 -2.58
CA VAL A 317 21.24 15.40 -1.68
C VAL A 317 21.65 16.21 -0.45
N GLU A 318 22.20 17.40 -0.61
CA GLU A 318 22.64 18.23 0.52
C GLU A 318 21.47 18.68 1.42
N MET A 319 20.35 19.06 0.82
CA MET A 319 19.13 19.40 1.55
C MET A 319 18.60 18.23 2.37
N THR A 320 18.68 17.01 1.83
CA THR A 320 18.24 15.81 2.56
C THR A 320 19.07 15.62 3.81
N LYS A 321 20.38 15.84 3.76
CA LYS A 321 21.23 15.74 4.94
C LYS A 321 20.80 16.69 6.05
N ILE A 322 20.45 17.94 5.70
CA ILE A 322 19.96 18.93 6.65
C ILE A 322 18.62 18.50 7.25
N ILE A 323 17.66 18.10 6.42
CA ILE A 323 16.34 17.63 6.90
C ILE A 323 16.50 16.42 7.82
N SER A 324 17.35 15.44 7.46
CA SER A 324 17.62 14.28 8.31
C SER A 324 18.15 14.69 9.68
N LEU A 325 19.07 15.65 9.74
CA LEU A 325 19.62 16.14 10.99
C LEU A 325 18.58 16.91 11.82
N VAL A 326 17.66 17.63 11.18
CA VAL A 326 16.52 18.27 11.88
C VAL A 326 15.67 17.22 12.59
N TYR A 327 15.27 16.14 11.91
CA TYR A 327 14.49 15.07 12.54
C TYR A 327 15.25 14.38 13.69
N VAL A 328 16.56 14.18 13.56
CA VAL A 328 17.37 13.62 14.65
C VAL A 328 17.43 14.58 15.85
N VAL A 329 17.57 15.88 15.61
CA VAL A 329 17.57 16.87 16.69
C VAL A 329 16.22 16.89 17.39
N ASP A 330 15.13 16.90 16.63
CA ASP A 330 13.75 16.80 17.14
C ASP A 330 13.61 15.59 18.09
N ASP A 331 14.01 14.39 17.63
CA ASP A 331 13.97 13.18 18.46
C ASP A 331 14.90 13.24 19.69
N ILE A 332 16.04 13.92 19.59
CA ILE A 332 16.93 14.13 20.75
C ILE A 332 16.23 14.99 21.80
N PHE A 333 15.55 16.06 21.39
CA PHE A 333 14.83 16.95 22.29
C PHE A 333 13.60 16.29 22.92
N ASP A 334 12.87 15.49 22.14
CA ASP A 334 11.61 14.89 22.60
C ASP A 334 11.81 13.61 23.42
N LEU A 335 12.80 12.78 23.07
CA LEU A 335 12.88 11.40 23.56
C LEU A 335 14.15 11.07 24.34
N VAL A 336 15.23 11.84 24.18
CA VAL A 336 16.57 11.43 24.64
C VAL A 336 17.14 12.36 25.71
N GLY A 337 17.21 13.65 25.43
CA GLY A 337 18.01 14.59 26.20
C GLY A 337 17.39 15.00 27.52
N THR A 338 18.20 15.09 28.56
CA THR A 338 17.81 15.78 29.81
C THR A 338 17.89 17.29 29.64
N GLN A 339 17.17 18.08 30.46
CA GLN A 339 17.17 19.54 30.37
C GLN A 339 18.59 20.15 30.43
N GLU A 340 19.46 19.60 31.28
CA GLU A 340 20.86 20.03 31.38
C GLU A 340 21.66 19.69 30.11
N GLU A 341 21.48 18.49 29.54
CA GLU A 341 22.18 18.08 28.32
C GLU A 341 21.71 18.86 27.09
N LEU A 342 20.39 19.09 26.96
CA LEU A 342 19.81 19.92 25.90
C LEU A 342 20.31 21.36 25.98
N SER A 343 20.44 21.91 27.19
CA SER A 343 21.01 23.24 27.41
C SER A 343 22.47 23.31 26.96
N LEU A 344 23.28 22.29 27.26
CA LEU A 344 24.66 22.20 26.78
C LEU A 344 24.73 22.07 25.26
N PHE A 345 23.81 21.30 24.67
CA PHE A 345 23.75 21.10 23.22
C PHE A 345 23.38 22.40 22.47
N ALA A 346 22.37 23.12 22.96
CA ALA A 346 21.99 24.43 22.42
C ALA A 346 23.14 25.46 22.54
N GLU A 347 23.85 25.46 23.67
CA GLU A 347 25.01 26.34 23.86
C GLU A 347 26.16 25.99 22.92
N ALA A 348 26.42 24.70 22.66
CA ALA A 348 27.43 24.27 21.71
C ALA A 348 27.12 24.75 20.27
N ILE A 349 25.85 24.73 19.85
CA ILE A 349 25.41 25.28 18.55
C ILE A 349 25.68 26.80 18.48
N LYS A 350 25.45 27.54 19.57
CA LYS A 350 25.74 28.99 19.62
C LYS A 350 27.23 29.31 19.58
N GLN A 351 28.07 28.45 20.16
CA GLN A 351 29.53 28.59 20.11
C GLN A 351 30.10 28.25 18.74
N TRP A 352 29.53 27.25 18.06
CA TRP A 352 29.89 26.82 16.70
C TRP A 352 31.41 26.58 16.50
N THR A 353 32.03 25.83 17.41
CA THR A 353 33.45 25.44 17.30
C THR A 353 33.61 23.92 17.36
N THR A 354 34.72 23.40 16.82
CA THR A 354 35.03 21.96 16.93
C THR A 354 35.24 21.50 18.37
N ALA A 355 35.74 22.39 19.25
CA ALA A 355 35.98 22.11 20.67
C ALA A 355 34.68 22.04 21.50
N ALA A 356 33.60 22.72 21.08
CA ALA A 356 32.32 22.68 21.79
C ALA A 356 31.76 21.25 21.89
N ALA A 357 32.06 20.40 20.89
CA ALA A 357 31.66 19.00 20.85
C ALA A 357 32.20 18.16 22.02
N ASP A 358 33.36 18.53 22.57
CA ASP A 358 34.03 17.73 23.61
C ASP A 358 33.26 17.76 24.95
N SER A 359 32.45 18.79 25.15
CA SER A 359 31.61 18.97 26.35
C SER A 359 30.25 18.24 26.27
N LEU A 360 29.89 17.69 25.10
CA LEU A 360 28.59 17.07 24.88
C LEU A 360 28.59 15.55 25.20
N PRO A 361 27.44 14.98 25.60
CA PRO A 361 27.20 13.54 25.62
C PRO A 361 27.47 12.88 24.26
N SER A 362 27.70 11.55 24.23
CA SER A 362 28.17 10.86 23.02
C SER A 362 27.27 11.06 21.80
N CYS A 363 25.96 10.83 21.92
CA CYS A 363 25.02 10.98 20.80
C CYS A 363 24.89 12.44 20.32
N MET A 364 24.77 13.40 21.26
CA MET A 364 24.70 14.83 20.94
C MET A 364 26.02 15.34 20.33
N ARG A 365 27.16 14.80 20.74
CA ARG A 365 28.46 15.09 20.15
C ARG A 365 28.54 14.65 18.69
N SER A 366 28.10 13.42 18.39
CA SER A 366 28.08 12.91 17.03
C SER A 366 27.11 13.71 16.15
N CYS A 367 25.92 14.03 16.67
CA CYS A 367 24.93 14.86 16.00
C CYS A 367 25.47 16.28 15.74
N TYR A 368 26.07 16.92 16.74
CA TYR A 368 26.71 18.23 16.61
C TYR A 368 27.79 18.23 15.52
N LYS A 369 28.68 17.23 15.52
CA LYS A 369 29.73 17.11 14.49
C LYS A 369 29.15 16.96 13.09
N ALA A 370 28.05 16.22 12.95
CA ALA A 370 27.33 16.08 11.69
C ALA A 370 26.76 17.42 11.21
N ILE A 371 26.03 18.13 12.09
CA ILE A 371 25.47 19.47 11.83
C ILE A 371 26.58 20.44 11.41
N TYR A 372 27.64 20.52 12.20
CA TYR A 372 28.78 21.40 11.94
C TYR A 372 29.43 21.09 10.59
N THR A 373 29.69 19.82 10.29
CA THR A 373 30.38 19.42 9.06
C THR A 373 29.52 19.70 7.83
N VAL A 374 28.29 19.19 7.80
CA VAL A 374 27.38 19.33 6.64
C VAL A 374 27.08 20.80 6.36
N THR A 375 26.80 21.58 7.40
CA THR A 375 26.47 23.01 7.26
C THR A 375 27.67 23.81 6.73
N ASN A 376 28.87 23.57 7.26
CA ASN A 376 30.07 24.27 6.77
C ASN A 376 30.45 23.84 5.35
N GLU A 377 30.24 22.58 4.96
CA GLU A 377 30.43 22.14 3.56
C GLU A 377 29.43 22.80 2.60
N ILE A 378 28.17 23.00 3.02
CA ILE A 378 27.20 23.78 2.25
C ILE A 378 27.65 25.23 2.14
N ALA A 379 28.11 25.84 3.23
CA ALA A 379 28.59 27.22 3.25
C ALA A 379 29.81 27.44 2.33
N ASP A 380 30.81 26.58 2.42
CA ASP A 380 32.01 26.64 1.56
C ASP A 380 31.64 26.48 0.07
N ARG A 381 30.67 25.62 -0.24
CA ARG A 381 30.17 25.47 -1.62
C ARG A 381 29.41 26.69 -2.11
N ALA A 382 28.58 27.31 -1.27
CA ALA A 382 27.91 28.54 -1.61
C ALA A 382 28.89 29.69 -1.83
N GLU A 383 29.94 29.79 -1.01
CA GLU A 383 31.00 30.78 -1.16
C GLU A 383 31.78 30.57 -2.47
N LYS A 384 32.14 29.33 -2.79
CA LYS A 384 32.83 28.99 -4.04
C LYS A 384 31.95 29.13 -5.30
N GLY A 385 30.66 28.83 -5.18
CA GLY A 385 29.72 28.85 -6.31
C GLY A 385 29.16 30.23 -6.60
N HIS A 386 28.82 30.99 -5.55
CA HIS A 386 28.04 32.23 -5.65
C HIS A 386 28.79 33.45 -5.10
N GLY A 387 29.97 33.28 -4.49
CA GLY A 387 30.78 34.37 -3.94
C GLY A 387 30.28 34.94 -2.60
N PHE A 388 29.29 34.29 -1.99
CA PHE A 388 28.67 34.69 -0.72
C PHE A 388 28.96 33.65 0.35
N ASN A 389 29.46 34.08 1.53
CA ASN A 389 29.71 33.19 2.66
C ASN A 389 28.49 33.18 3.62
N PRO A 390 27.66 32.12 3.61
CA PRO A 390 26.45 32.04 4.42
C PRO A 390 26.70 31.47 5.83
N GLY A 391 27.94 31.12 6.19
CA GLY A 391 28.25 30.28 7.35
C GLY A 391 27.64 30.80 8.66
N ASN A 392 27.81 32.10 8.93
CA ASN A 392 27.23 32.73 10.12
C ASN A 392 25.69 32.75 10.10
N HIS A 393 25.07 32.90 8.93
CA HIS A 393 23.61 32.91 8.78
C HIS A 393 23.03 31.51 9.04
N LEU A 394 23.65 30.46 8.49
CA LEU A 394 23.20 29.08 8.69
C LEU A 394 23.41 28.63 10.15
N MET A 395 24.52 29.02 10.78
CA MET A 395 24.74 28.82 12.22
C MET A 395 23.62 29.45 13.05
N LYS A 396 23.26 30.72 12.78
CA LYS A 396 22.17 31.39 13.49
C LYS A 396 20.84 30.68 13.28
N ALA A 397 20.54 30.26 12.06
CA ALA A 397 19.31 29.51 11.77
C ALA A 397 19.22 28.21 12.60
N TRP A 398 20.33 27.48 12.77
CA TRP A 398 20.39 26.34 13.68
C TRP A 398 20.16 26.75 15.15
N ALA A 399 20.78 27.84 15.60
CA ALA A 399 20.58 28.34 16.96
C ALA A 399 19.11 28.72 17.23
N VAL A 400 18.42 29.35 16.27
CA VAL A 400 16.99 29.69 16.37
C VAL A 400 16.13 28.43 16.49
N LEU A 401 16.42 27.39 15.71
CA LEU A 401 15.71 26.09 15.83
C LEU A 401 15.89 25.48 17.22
N PHE A 402 17.12 25.43 17.73
CA PHE A 402 17.42 24.91 19.07
C PHE A 402 16.75 25.73 20.18
N ASP A 403 16.72 27.06 20.05
CA ASP A 403 16.02 27.93 21.00
C ASP A 403 14.51 27.66 20.99
N GLY A 404 13.92 27.38 19.82
CA GLY A 404 12.53 26.94 19.69
C GLY A 404 12.26 25.61 20.41
N PHE A 405 13.10 24.60 20.20
CA PHE A 405 12.96 23.32 20.89
C PHE A 405 13.16 23.45 22.41
N MET A 406 14.07 24.31 22.86
CA MET A 406 14.24 24.61 24.29
C MET A 406 12.98 25.24 24.92
N VAL A 407 12.21 26.02 24.16
CA VAL A 407 10.93 26.56 24.61
C VAL A 407 9.90 25.44 24.80
N GLU A 408 9.79 24.51 23.86
CA GLU A 408 8.90 23.34 23.95
C GLU A 408 9.30 22.42 25.11
N ALA A 409 10.59 22.08 25.22
CA ALA A 409 11.12 21.30 26.34
C ALA A 409 10.82 21.95 27.70
N LYS A 410 10.90 23.29 27.79
CA LYS A 410 10.54 24.03 29.00
C LYS A 410 9.05 23.97 29.29
N TRP A 411 8.18 24.13 28.29
CA TRP A 411 6.73 23.99 28.48
C TRP A 411 6.39 22.62 29.05
N LEU A 412 6.97 21.57 28.46
CA LEU A 412 6.81 20.19 28.91
C LEU A 412 7.35 19.96 30.33
N ALA A 413 8.55 20.44 30.64
CA ALA A 413 9.18 20.22 31.95
C ALA A 413 8.50 20.99 33.10
N THR A 414 7.75 22.05 32.81
CA THR A 414 7.12 22.92 33.82
C THR A 414 5.60 22.81 33.87
N ASP A 415 4.99 21.94 33.06
CA ASP A 415 3.54 21.87 32.82
C ASP A 415 2.94 23.25 32.45
N GLN A 416 3.74 24.12 31.82
CA GLN A 416 3.28 25.44 31.39
C GLN A 416 2.42 25.27 30.12
N VAL A 417 1.17 25.71 30.19
CA VAL A 417 0.24 25.69 29.05
C VAL A 417 0.38 27.02 28.27
N PRO A 418 1.00 27.03 27.07
CA PRO A 418 1.03 28.22 26.23
C PRO A 418 -0.35 28.53 25.66
N THR A 419 -0.54 29.76 25.20
CA THR A 419 -1.68 30.07 24.33
C THR A 419 -1.51 29.40 22.96
N ALA A 420 -2.61 29.14 22.24
CA ALA A 420 -2.58 28.51 20.92
C ALA A 420 -1.71 29.34 19.93
N GLU A 421 -1.77 30.68 20.02
CA GLU A 421 -0.95 31.57 19.21
C GLU A 421 0.54 31.55 19.61
N GLU A 422 0.85 31.51 20.91
CA GLU A 422 2.23 31.35 21.38
C GLU A 422 2.84 30.03 20.94
N TYR A 423 2.05 28.96 21.04
CA TYR A 423 2.42 27.64 20.53
C TYR A 423 2.68 27.69 19.03
N LEU A 424 1.76 28.24 18.21
CA LEU A 424 1.93 28.30 16.77
C LEU A 424 3.18 29.10 16.37
N ARG A 425 3.46 30.21 17.05
CA ARG A 425 4.63 31.04 16.78
C ARG A 425 5.94 30.27 17.01
N ASN A 426 6.01 29.47 18.08
CA ASN A 426 7.15 28.59 18.31
C ASN A 426 7.16 27.40 17.34
N GLY A 427 6.00 26.80 17.10
CA GLY A 427 5.75 25.70 16.19
C GLY A 427 6.19 25.96 14.75
N VAL A 428 6.16 27.22 14.30
CA VAL A 428 6.74 27.65 13.01
C VAL A 428 8.24 27.45 12.98
N ILE A 429 8.94 27.78 14.07
CA ILE A 429 10.39 27.61 14.19
C ILE A 429 10.72 26.11 14.28
N THR A 430 10.07 25.40 15.21
CA THR A 430 10.33 23.98 15.50
C THR A 430 9.87 23.04 14.39
N SER A 431 9.05 23.51 13.45
CA SER A 431 8.77 22.77 12.20
C SER A 431 10.03 22.46 11.37
N GLY A 432 11.14 23.16 11.61
CA GLY A 432 12.38 23.03 10.84
C GLY A 432 12.32 23.61 9.42
N VAL A 433 11.14 24.05 8.95
CA VAL A 433 10.96 24.64 7.62
C VAL A 433 11.78 25.92 7.42
N PRO A 434 11.84 26.87 8.38
CA PRO A 434 12.66 28.08 8.21
C PRO A 434 14.15 27.77 8.00
N LEU A 435 14.71 26.87 8.81
CA LEU A 435 16.10 26.40 8.67
C LEU A 435 16.33 25.74 7.32
N THR A 436 15.41 24.86 6.91
CA THR A 436 15.46 24.14 5.65
C THR A 436 15.43 25.10 4.45
N LEU A 437 14.54 26.10 4.48
CA LEU A 437 14.44 27.12 3.44
C LEU A 437 15.62 28.09 3.43
N ALA A 438 16.24 28.39 4.58
CA ALA A 438 17.49 29.15 4.62
C ALA A 438 18.62 28.43 3.86
N HIS A 439 18.76 27.11 4.07
CA HIS A 439 19.71 26.28 3.30
C HIS A 439 19.36 26.22 1.82
N ALA A 440 18.07 26.11 1.46
CA ALA A 440 17.63 26.12 0.07
C ALA A 440 17.94 27.44 -0.64
N LEU A 441 17.67 28.58 0.01
CA LEU A 441 17.95 29.92 -0.52
C LEU A 441 19.43 30.08 -0.87
N VAL A 442 20.30 29.67 0.06
CA VAL A 442 21.76 29.71 -0.09
C VAL A 442 22.26 28.76 -1.18
N LEU A 443 21.74 27.53 -1.24
CA LEU A 443 22.16 26.54 -2.25
C LEU A 443 21.77 26.96 -3.66
N LEU A 444 20.57 27.53 -3.83
CA LEU A 444 20.09 28.01 -5.12
C LEU A 444 20.95 29.18 -5.64
N GLY A 445 21.28 30.15 -4.78
CA GLY A 445 22.16 31.28 -5.13
C GLY A 445 21.67 32.16 -6.29
N HIS A 446 20.37 32.13 -6.57
CA HIS A 446 19.75 32.93 -7.64
C HIS A 446 19.32 34.33 -7.16
N ASP A 447 19.37 34.58 -5.85
CA ASP A 447 18.97 35.82 -5.20
C ASP A 447 20.20 36.67 -4.84
N ASP A 448 20.03 37.99 -4.84
CA ASP A 448 21.11 38.93 -4.51
C ASP A 448 21.56 38.80 -3.04
N ALA A 449 22.86 38.95 -2.79
CA ALA A 449 23.45 38.75 -1.48
C ALA A 449 22.85 39.67 -0.40
N ASP A 450 22.48 40.91 -0.73
CA ASP A 450 21.86 41.83 0.24
C ASP A 450 20.46 41.35 0.66
N ARG A 451 19.69 40.77 -0.27
CA ARG A 451 18.38 40.18 0.03
C ARG A 451 18.50 38.91 0.85
N VAL A 452 19.48 38.07 0.55
CA VAL A 452 19.75 36.86 1.34
C VAL A 452 20.17 37.26 2.75
N ASN A 453 21.02 38.29 2.90
CA ASN A 453 21.40 38.82 4.20
C ASN A 453 20.18 39.35 4.97
N GLU A 454 19.34 40.19 4.36
CA GLU A 454 18.14 40.73 5.00
C GLU A 454 17.18 39.63 5.45
N ALA A 455 16.94 38.63 4.60
CA ALA A 455 16.05 37.50 4.90
C ALA A 455 16.57 36.60 6.05
N LEU A 456 17.88 36.62 6.32
CA LEU A 456 18.54 35.78 7.33
C LEU A 456 19.16 36.59 8.48
N ALA A 457 18.94 37.90 8.55
CA ALA A 457 19.59 38.80 9.50
C ALA A 457 18.89 38.92 10.86
N ASP A 458 17.55 38.84 10.88
CA ASP A 458 16.72 39.04 12.06
C ASP A 458 16.06 37.73 12.53
N ASP A 459 16.47 37.26 13.71
CA ASP A 459 16.00 36.02 14.33
C ASP A 459 14.50 36.09 14.74
N HIS A 460 13.87 37.28 14.71
CA HIS A 460 12.49 37.50 15.13
C HIS A 460 11.52 37.83 14.00
N ILE A 461 11.98 38.05 12.77
CA ILE A 461 11.14 38.39 11.62
C ILE A 461 11.43 37.44 10.46
N ILE A 462 10.72 36.31 10.43
CA ILE A 462 10.78 35.35 9.33
C ILE A 462 9.94 35.90 8.15
N PRO A 463 10.49 36.05 6.93
CA PRO A 463 9.73 36.51 5.77
C PRO A 463 8.47 35.66 5.51
N SER A 464 7.36 36.29 5.13
CA SER A 464 6.08 35.60 4.87
C SER A 464 6.23 34.40 3.91
N VAL A 465 7.07 34.50 2.88
CA VAL A 465 7.31 33.42 1.91
C VAL A 465 7.89 32.15 2.55
N ILE A 466 8.59 32.29 3.69
CA ILE A 466 9.16 31.20 4.49
C ILE A 466 8.22 30.81 5.63
N SER A 467 7.61 31.79 6.32
CA SER A 467 6.74 31.49 7.48
C SER A 467 5.42 30.84 7.07
N CYS A 468 4.85 31.18 5.91
CA CYS A 468 3.59 30.59 5.43
C CYS A 468 3.68 29.07 5.23
N PRO A 469 4.65 28.52 4.45
CA PRO A 469 4.78 27.06 4.32
C PRO A 469 5.08 26.38 5.67
N ALA A 470 5.79 27.03 6.59
CA ALA A 470 6.04 26.51 7.94
C ALA A 470 4.75 26.41 8.78
N LYS A 471 3.92 27.46 8.78
CA LYS A 471 2.60 27.44 9.43
C LYS A 471 1.65 26.42 8.81
N ILE A 472 1.64 26.32 7.48
CA ILE A 472 0.85 25.30 6.77
C ILE A 472 1.29 23.91 7.22
N LEU A 473 2.60 23.64 7.30
CA LEU A 473 3.12 22.37 7.78
C LEU A 473 2.67 22.09 9.21
N ARG A 474 3.00 22.98 10.16
CA ARG A 474 2.69 22.79 11.59
C ARG A 474 1.19 22.59 11.82
N LEU A 475 0.34 23.43 11.23
CA LEU A 475 -1.11 23.30 11.40
C LEU A 475 -1.67 22.02 10.77
N TRP A 476 -1.06 21.48 9.71
CA TRP A 476 -1.51 20.23 9.10
C TRP A 476 -1.04 18.99 9.85
N ASP A 477 0.18 19.05 10.37
CA ASP A 477 0.76 18.06 11.27
C ASP A 477 -0.10 17.89 12.52
N ASP A 478 -0.42 19.00 13.20
CA ASP A 478 -1.30 19.04 14.37
C ASP A 478 -2.76 18.64 14.07
N LEU A 479 -3.18 18.76 12.81
CA LEU A 479 -4.48 18.26 12.37
C LEU A 479 -4.48 16.72 12.22
N GLY A 480 -3.31 16.15 11.89
CA GLY A 480 -3.05 14.73 11.67
C GLY A 480 -2.70 13.93 12.92
N SER A 481 -2.17 14.58 13.97
CA SER A 481 -1.68 14.00 15.25
C SER A 481 -2.72 13.26 16.11
N ALA A 482 -3.88 12.91 15.56
CA ALA A 482 -4.91 12.27 16.35
C ALA A 482 -4.62 10.82 16.75
N LYS A 483 -3.72 10.06 16.09
CA LYS A 483 -3.50 8.63 16.46
C LYS A 483 -2.17 7.92 16.13
N ASP A 484 -1.22 8.41 15.34
CA ASP A 484 -0.14 7.49 14.87
C ASP A 484 1.24 8.12 14.59
N GLU A 485 1.87 8.68 15.63
CA GLU A 485 3.33 8.68 15.68
C GLU A 485 3.77 7.88 16.90
N ALA A 486 4.78 7.02 16.75
CA ALA A 486 5.43 6.30 17.85
C ALA A 486 6.18 7.24 18.84
N GLN A 487 5.93 8.55 18.74
CA GLN A 487 6.14 9.47 19.84
C GLN A 487 4.99 9.24 20.83
N GLU A 488 5.30 8.61 21.97
CA GLU A 488 4.50 8.75 23.20
C GLU A 488 4.59 10.21 23.73
N GLY A 489 4.55 11.18 22.83
CA GLY A 489 4.79 12.59 23.08
C GLY A 489 3.69 13.14 23.97
N VAL A 490 4.12 13.73 25.07
CA VAL A 490 3.29 14.61 25.91
C VAL A 490 3.27 16.02 25.31
N ASP A 491 3.72 16.18 24.06
CA ASP A 491 3.77 17.43 23.34
C ASP A 491 2.35 17.88 22.98
N GLY A 492 2.01 19.11 23.34
CA GLY A 492 0.69 19.66 23.03
C GLY A 492 0.59 20.01 21.54
N SER A 493 -0.63 19.95 20.98
CA SER A 493 -0.90 20.41 19.62
C SER A 493 -1.66 21.74 19.61
N TYR A 494 -1.59 22.49 18.50
CA TYR A 494 -2.37 23.73 18.35
C TYR A 494 -3.86 23.50 18.60
N ARG A 495 -4.40 22.37 18.12
CA ARG A 495 -5.79 21.97 18.32
C ARG A 495 -6.13 21.89 19.81
N ASP A 496 -5.27 21.28 20.59
CA ASP A 496 -5.53 21.02 22.00
C ASP A 496 -5.45 22.31 22.82
N PHE A 497 -4.47 23.17 22.54
CA PHE A 497 -4.40 24.52 23.14
C PHE A 497 -5.59 25.39 22.75
N TYR A 498 -6.02 25.34 21.48
CA TYR A 498 -7.20 26.08 21.02
C TYR A 498 -8.48 25.64 21.74
N LEU A 499 -8.65 24.34 21.98
CA LEU A 499 -9.80 23.80 22.72
C LEU A 499 -9.76 24.19 24.20
N LEU A 500 -8.57 24.25 24.81
CA LEU A 500 -8.39 24.74 26.18
C LEU A 500 -8.79 26.21 26.32
N GLU A 501 -8.41 27.05 25.35
CA GLU A 501 -8.79 28.46 25.31
C GLU A 501 -10.27 28.69 24.98
N ASN A 502 -10.87 27.77 24.23
CA ASN A 502 -12.24 27.86 23.75
C ASN A 502 -13.10 26.66 24.20
N PRO A 503 -13.44 26.51 25.50
CA PRO A 503 -14.14 25.33 26.03
C PRO A 503 -15.55 25.07 25.45
N ARG A 504 -16.10 26.03 24.69
CA ARG A 504 -17.39 25.90 23.99
C ARG A 504 -17.25 25.28 22.59
N CYS A 505 -16.05 25.24 22.04
CA CYS A 505 -15.76 24.63 20.75
C CYS A 505 -15.58 23.12 20.93
N ASN A 506 -16.16 22.34 20.02
CA ASN A 506 -15.84 20.93 19.92
C ASN A 506 -14.65 20.72 18.97
N ARG A 507 -14.15 19.48 18.90
CA ARG A 507 -13.04 19.11 18.02
C ARG A 507 -13.28 19.50 16.55
N GLY A 508 -14.49 19.30 16.03
CA GLY A 508 -14.85 19.68 14.66
C GLY A 508 -14.76 21.19 14.42
N ASP A 509 -15.16 22.01 15.40
CA ASP A 509 -15.04 23.47 15.33
C ASP A 509 -13.56 23.90 15.30
N ALA A 510 -12.71 23.29 16.13
CA ALA A 510 -11.27 23.54 16.15
C ALA A 510 -10.60 23.14 14.82
N GLU A 511 -10.93 21.97 14.28
CA GLU A 511 -10.42 21.54 12.98
C GLU A 511 -10.89 22.45 11.83
N ALA A 512 -12.12 22.95 11.87
CA ALA A 512 -12.63 23.92 10.90
C ALA A 512 -11.88 25.26 11.00
N HIS A 513 -11.61 25.72 12.23
CA HIS A 513 -10.80 26.91 12.49
C HIS A 513 -9.38 26.77 11.91
N MET A 514 -8.69 25.66 12.20
CA MET A 514 -7.35 25.37 11.68
C MET A 514 -7.32 25.32 10.15
N ARG A 515 -8.31 24.68 9.51
CA ARG A 515 -8.44 24.70 8.03
C ARG A 515 -8.62 26.12 7.48
N GLY A 516 -9.32 26.98 8.23
CA GLY A 516 -9.45 28.41 7.92
C GLY A 516 -8.12 29.17 8.02
N LEU A 517 -7.30 28.88 9.04
CA LEU A 517 -5.95 29.45 9.15
C LEU A 517 -5.07 29.02 7.99
N ILE A 518 -5.06 27.73 7.65
CA ILE A 518 -4.30 27.20 6.52
C ILE A 518 -4.71 27.86 5.21
N ALA A 519 -6.01 28.05 4.98
CA ALA A 519 -6.50 28.76 3.80
C ALA A 519 -5.96 30.20 3.73
N LYS A 520 -5.89 30.93 4.86
CA LYS A 520 -5.31 32.28 4.92
C LYS A 520 -3.81 32.28 4.64
N GLU A 521 -3.06 31.31 5.17
CA GLU A 521 -1.62 31.20 4.92
C GLU A 521 -1.33 30.85 3.44
N TRP A 522 -2.20 30.07 2.79
CA TRP A 522 -2.14 29.88 1.34
C TRP A 522 -2.37 31.18 0.56
N GLU A 523 -3.30 32.04 1.00
CA GLU A 523 -3.54 33.34 0.37
C GLU A 523 -2.35 34.28 0.50
N GLU A 524 -1.72 34.35 1.68
CA GLU A 524 -0.51 35.13 1.89
C GLU A 524 0.67 34.58 1.09
N LEU A 525 0.86 33.26 1.06
CA LEU A 525 1.89 32.63 0.24
C LEU A 525 1.70 32.93 -1.25
N ASN A 526 0.46 32.90 -1.75
CA ASN A 526 0.14 33.29 -3.12
C ASN A 526 0.53 34.75 -3.39
N ARG A 527 0.25 35.65 -2.44
CA ARG A 527 0.59 37.06 -2.56
C ARG A 527 2.10 37.28 -2.64
N GLU A 528 2.87 36.57 -1.81
CA GLU A 528 4.33 36.60 -1.85
C GLU A 528 4.89 36.08 -3.18
N CYS A 529 4.44 34.90 -3.61
CA CYS A 529 4.98 34.22 -4.79
C CYS A 529 4.57 34.88 -6.11
N PHE A 530 3.34 35.40 -6.21
CA PHE A 530 2.80 35.90 -7.49
C PHE A 530 2.78 37.43 -7.59
N CYS A 531 2.64 38.17 -6.47
CA CYS A 531 2.49 39.63 -6.53
C CYS A 531 3.74 40.38 -6.08
N ARG A 532 4.31 40.05 -4.91
CA ARG A 532 5.47 40.78 -4.36
C ARG A 532 6.78 40.40 -5.03
N ARG A 533 6.96 39.11 -5.33
CA ARG A 533 8.13 38.57 -6.07
C ARG A 533 9.47 39.06 -5.50
N THR A 534 9.56 39.10 -4.18
CA THR A 534 10.76 39.55 -3.44
C THR A 534 11.95 38.61 -3.66
N PHE A 535 11.68 37.35 -3.99
CA PHE A 535 12.70 36.32 -4.21
C PHE A 535 12.62 35.72 -5.63
N SER A 536 13.67 35.00 -6.02
CA SER A 536 13.77 34.31 -7.30
C SER A 536 12.65 33.29 -7.49
N SER A 537 12.26 33.07 -8.75
CA SER A 537 11.20 32.11 -9.09
C SER A 537 11.50 30.69 -8.62
N ALA A 538 12.79 30.30 -8.63
CA ALA A 538 13.24 29.01 -8.14
C ALA A 538 12.99 28.86 -6.63
N PHE A 539 13.28 29.89 -5.84
CA PHE A 539 13.08 29.86 -4.39
C PHE A 539 11.60 29.93 -4.02
N THR A 540 10.82 30.83 -4.63
CA THR A 540 9.37 30.90 -4.39
C THR A 540 8.65 29.61 -4.79
N GLN A 541 9.10 28.95 -5.87
CA GLN A 541 8.57 27.65 -6.27
C GLN A 541 8.92 26.55 -5.27
N ALA A 542 10.13 26.56 -4.69
CA ALA A 542 10.50 25.64 -3.62
C ALA A 542 9.59 25.83 -2.39
N CYS A 543 9.32 27.08 -1.99
CA CYS A 543 8.39 27.40 -0.88
C CYS A 543 6.96 26.90 -1.16
N LEU A 544 6.44 27.16 -2.37
CA LEU A 544 5.13 26.63 -2.80
C LEU A 544 5.10 25.10 -2.78
N ASN A 545 6.17 24.46 -3.24
CA ASN A 545 6.24 23.00 -3.31
C ASN A 545 6.36 22.35 -1.94
N ILE A 546 7.01 22.97 -0.95
CA ILE A 546 6.93 22.54 0.46
C ILE A 546 5.47 22.51 0.89
N ALA A 547 4.74 23.63 0.74
CA ALA A 547 3.34 23.72 1.15
C ALA A 547 2.44 22.69 0.43
N ARG A 548 2.70 22.42 -0.86
CA ARG A 548 1.99 21.37 -1.63
C ARG A 548 2.31 19.96 -1.14
N MET A 549 3.52 19.73 -0.65
CA MET A 549 3.99 18.42 -0.18
C MET A 549 3.48 18.09 1.22
N VAL A 550 3.19 19.09 2.06
CA VAL A 550 2.61 18.91 3.40
C VAL A 550 1.39 17.99 3.38
N GLY A 551 0.46 18.25 2.44
CA GLY A 551 -0.68 17.40 2.22
C GLY A 551 -0.26 15.94 2.04
N VAL A 552 0.64 15.64 1.10
CA VAL A 552 1.09 14.28 0.80
C VAL A 552 1.82 13.63 1.98
N MET A 553 2.70 14.38 2.66
CA MET A 553 3.52 13.87 3.76
C MET A 553 2.72 13.59 5.02
N TYR A 554 1.64 14.34 5.26
CA TYR A 554 0.80 14.22 6.46
C TYR A 554 -0.63 13.73 6.15
N SER A 555 -0.86 13.21 4.93
CA SER A 555 -2.11 12.53 4.52
C SER A 555 -2.16 11.07 4.96
N TYR A 556 -1.55 10.72 6.10
CA TYR A 556 -1.60 9.37 6.68
C TYR A 556 -3.04 8.84 6.87
N ASN A 557 -4.01 9.75 6.81
CA ASN A 557 -5.42 9.46 7.01
C ASN A 557 -6.24 9.39 5.73
N LYS A 558 -5.74 9.41 4.48
CA LYS A 558 -6.68 9.35 3.34
C LYS A 558 -7.40 8.00 3.28
N GLU A 559 -6.64 6.91 3.22
CA GLU A 559 -7.18 5.55 3.16
C GLU A 559 -7.91 5.22 4.47
N GLN A 560 -7.38 5.64 5.62
CA GLN A 560 -8.03 5.44 6.92
C GLN A 560 -9.29 6.30 7.12
N ARG A 561 -9.35 7.53 6.57
CA ARG A 561 -10.55 8.36 6.51
C ARG A 561 -11.56 7.79 5.53
N LEU A 562 -11.14 7.33 4.36
CA LEU A 562 -12.02 6.64 3.40
C LEU A 562 -12.56 5.33 3.99
N LEU A 563 -11.74 4.60 4.74
CA LEU A 563 -12.15 3.43 5.52
C LEU A 563 -13.21 3.85 6.55
N GLN A 564 -12.95 4.88 7.36
CA GLN A 564 -13.88 5.33 8.40
C GLN A 564 -15.20 5.90 7.82
N GLU A 565 -15.12 6.68 6.75
CA GLU A 565 -16.27 7.22 6.02
C GLU A 565 -17.07 6.08 5.36
N GLY A 566 -16.38 5.13 4.71
CA GLY A 566 -16.94 3.93 4.11
C GLY A 566 -17.66 3.06 5.15
N LEU A 567 -17.01 2.76 6.27
CA LEU A 567 -17.59 2.05 7.42
C LEU A 567 -18.89 2.74 7.86
N THR A 568 -18.84 4.05 8.09
CA THR A 568 -20.02 4.82 8.52
C THR A 568 -21.16 4.75 7.51
N ASN A 569 -20.86 4.79 6.22
CA ASN A 569 -21.86 4.73 5.16
C ASN A 569 -22.48 3.34 5.02
N VAL A 570 -21.68 2.27 5.09
CA VAL A 570 -22.17 0.89 5.05
C VAL A 570 -23.03 0.56 6.27
N HIS A 571 -22.63 0.98 7.48
CA HIS A 571 -23.47 0.83 8.68
C HIS A 571 -24.84 1.50 8.50
N LYS A 572 -24.89 2.69 7.90
CA LYS A 572 -26.18 3.37 7.60
C LYS A 572 -27.05 2.56 6.65
N ILE A 573 -26.45 1.95 5.62
CA ILE A 573 -27.17 1.11 4.65
C ILE A 573 -27.77 -0.11 5.33
N LEU A 574 -26.96 -0.85 6.11
CA LEU A 574 -27.42 -2.04 6.84
C LEU A 574 -28.54 -1.71 7.83
N HIS A 575 -28.42 -0.59 8.57
CA HIS A 575 -29.45 -0.14 9.50
C HIS A 575 -30.74 0.40 8.83
N GLN A 576 -30.64 1.00 7.65
CA GLN A 576 -31.82 1.46 6.90
C GLN A 576 -32.62 0.29 6.35
N GLN A 577 -31.94 -0.74 5.85
CA GLN A 577 -32.58 -1.95 5.32
C GLN A 577 -33.29 -2.77 6.41
N HIS A 578 -32.75 -2.79 7.64
CA HIS A 578 -33.36 -3.49 8.78
C HIS A 578 -34.73 -2.92 9.22
N ARG A 579 -35.07 -1.65 8.88
CA ARG A 579 -36.33 -0.99 9.31
C ARG A 579 -37.55 -1.29 8.44
N HIS A 580 -37.40 -1.87 7.24
CA HIS A 580 -38.52 -2.10 6.30
C HIS A 580 -38.94 -3.57 6.22
N GLN A 581 -39.74 -4.01 7.19
CA GLN A 581 -39.86 -5.41 7.66
C GLN A 581 -40.57 -6.48 6.78
N LYS A 582 -40.75 -6.35 5.46
CA LYS A 582 -41.27 -7.47 4.63
C LYS A 582 -40.69 -7.66 3.23
N SER A 583 -40.09 -6.63 2.63
CA SER A 583 -39.30 -6.74 1.38
C SER A 583 -37.78 -6.73 1.61
N ALA A 584 -37.34 -6.54 2.86
CA ALA A 584 -35.93 -6.35 3.21
C ALA A 584 -35.07 -7.63 3.24
N GLY A 585 -35.66 -8.83 3.36
CA GLY A 585 -34.89 -10.07 3.54
C GLY A 585 -33.88 -10.32 2.40
N ARG A 586 -34.33 -10.27 1.14
CA ARG A 586 -33.46 -10.47 -0.03
C ARG A 586 -32.37 -9.40 -0.11
N GLU A 587 -32.72 -8.14 0.12
CA GLU A 587 -31.77 -7.02 0.03
C GLU A 587 -30.65 -7.15 1.07
N VAL A 588 -31.00 -7.54 2.30
CA VAL A 588 -30.04 -7.83 3.38
C VAL A 588 -29.13 -9.00 3.00
N MET A 589 -29.67 -10.10 2.46
CA MET A 589 -28.86 -11.25 2.04
C MET A 589 -27.89 -10.91 0.90
N VAL A 590 -28.33 -10.10 -0.07
CA VAL A 590 -27.45 -9.61 -1.15
C VAL A 590 -26.39 -8.64 -0.61
N ALA A 591 -26.73 -7.79 0.36
CA ALA A 591 -25.76 -6.91 1.00
C ALA A 591 -24.69 -7.71 1.74
N ILE A 592 -25.07 -8.73 2.51
CA ILE A 592 -24.14 -9.63 3.21
C ILE A 592 -23.29 -10.42 2.21
N ASP A 593 -23.88 -10.89 1.12
CA ASP A 593 -23.13 -11.55 0.05
C ASP A 593 -22.05 -10.64 -0.54
N ASN A 594 -22.41 -9.38 -0.84
CA ASN A 594 -21.44 -8.40 -1.33
C ASN A 594 -20.34 -8.13 -0.31
N LEU A 595 -20.65 -7.99 0.99
CA LEU A 595 -19.65 -7.80 2.04
C LEU A 595 -18.65 -8.97 2.08
N LYS A 596 -19.15 -10.20 2.07
CA LYS A 596 -18.31 -11.42 2.07
C LYS A 596 -17.47 -11.53 0.80
N ARG A 597 -18.08 -11.33 -0.37
CA ARG A 597 -17.37 -11.40 -1.65
C ARG A 597 -16.33 -10.29 -1.80
N LEU A 598 -16.52 -9.14 -1.17
CA LEU A 598 -15.56 -8.04 -1.12
C LEU A 598 -14.52 -8.18 0.01
N CYS A 599 -14.60 -9.21 0.86
CA CYS A 599 -13.71 -9.45 2.01
C CYS A 599 -13.73 -8.32 3.07
N ILE A 600 -14.87 -7.65 3.25
CA ILE A 600 -15.07 -6.57 4.23
C ILE A 600 -16.12 -6.92 5.30
N ASP A 601 -16.54 -8.19 5.36
CA ASP A 601 -17.58 -8.68 6.27
C ASP A 601 -17.15 -8.70 7.74
N HIS A 602 -15.85 -8.83 8.02
CA HIS A 602 -15.28 -8.82 9.37
C HIS A 602 -15.52 -7.50 10.13
N TYR A 603 -15.84 -6.41 9.43
CA TYR A 603 -16.24 -5.14 10.05
C TYR A 603 -17.69 -5.12 10.56
N PHE A 604 -18.49 -6.12 10.17
CA PHE A 604 -19.95 -6.15 10.37
C PHE A 604 -20.41 -7.50 10.94
N GLU A 605 -19.56 -8.19 11.72
CA GLU A 605 -19.85 -9.52 12.23
C GLU A 605 -21.14 -9.57 13.06
N GLU A 606 -21.40 -8.53 13.87
CA GLU A 606 -22.61 -8.41 14.68
C GLU A 606 -23.87 -8.26 13.82
N GLU A 607 -23.84 -7.37 12.81
CA GLU A 607 -24.96 -7.17 11.89
C GLU A 607 -25.25 -8.41 11.05
N ILE A 608 -24.18 -9.08 10.58
CA ILE A 608 -24.31 -10.32 9.82
C ILE A 608 -24.93 -11.40 10.69
N GLN A 609 -24.44 -11.59 11.92
CA GLN A 609 -24.99 -12.59 12.84
C GLN A 609 -26.46 -12.29 13.17
N SER A 610 -26.79 -11.03 13.45
CA SER A 610 -28.18 -10.61 13.69
C SER A 610 -29.08 -10.87 12.49
N ALA A 611 -28.59 -10.71 11.26
CA ALA A 611 -29.34 -11.00 10.04
C ALA A 611 -29.50 -12.51 9.80
N MET A 612 -28.49 -13.33 10.12
CA MET A 612 -28.59 -14.78 10.04
C MET A 612 -29.59 -15.35 11.06
N ASP A 613 -29.71 -14.73 12.23
CA ASP A 613 -30.67 -15.12 13.28
C ASP A 613 -32.12 -14.65 13.00
N ALA A 614 -32.33 -13.81 11.98
CA ALA A 614 -33.64 -13.27 11.66
C ALA A 614 -34.56 -14.29 10.96
N ALA A 615 -35.83 -14.32 11.36
CA ALA A 615 -36.84 -15.23 10.79
C ALA A 615 -37.00 -15.11 9.26
N CYS A 616 -36.79 -13.91 8.71
CA CYS A 616 -36.87 -13.69 7.26
C CYS A 616 -35.81 -14.48 6.47
N THR A 617 -34.66 -14.77 7.06
CA THR A 617 -33.59 -15.56 6.43
C THR A 617 -34.01 -17.02 6.33
N ALA A 618 -34.66 -17.56 7.37
CA ALA A 618 -35.24 -18.89 7.36
C ALA A 618 -36.41 -19.01 6.36
N ASP A 619 -37.23 -17.96 6.20
CA ASP A 619 -38.30 -17.93 5.19
C ASP A 619 -37.73 -18.03 3.76
N LEU A 620 -36.63 -17.32 3.47
CA LEU A 620 -35.99 -17.32 2.14
C LEU A 620 -35.33 -18.66 1.78
N LEU A 621 -34.86 -19.43 2.78
CA LEU A 621 -34.36 -20.80 2.59
C LEU A 621 -35.41 -21.70 1.91
N HIS A 622 -36.69 -21.40 2.15
CA HIS A 622 -37.82 -22.11 1.57
C HIS A 622 -38.54 -21.32 0.47
N SER A 623 -37.86 -20.36 -0.17
CA SER A 623 -38.37 -19.65 -1.34
C SER A 623 -38.54 -20.57 -2.56
N ASP A 624 -39.45 -20.21 -3.45
CA ASP A 624 -39.58 -20.79 -4.79
C ASP A 624 -38.65 -20.13 -5.82
N ASP A 625 -37.95 -19.06 -5.41
CA ASP A 625 -36.92 -18.40 -6.20
C ASP A 625 -35.55 -19.05 -5.96
N LEU A 626 -34.86 -19.42 -7.05
CA LEU A 626 -33.60 -20.18 -7.00
C LEU A 626 -32.50 -19.38 -6.31
N LEU A 627 -32.37 -18.08 -6.61
CA LEU A 627 -31.36 -17.24 -5.98
C LEU A 627 -31.61 -17.14 -4.48
N ASP A 628 -32.84 -16.86 -4.06
CA ASP A 628 -33.16 -16.70 -2.63
C ASP A 628 -32.88 -17.96 -1.82
N ALA A 629 -33.34 -19.12 -2.32
CA ALA A 629 -33.15 -20.39 -1.62
C ALA A 629 -31.67 -20.79 -1.54
N THR A 630 -30.94 -20.70 -2.65
CA THR A 630 -29.53 -21.11 -2.70
C THR A 630 -28.60 -20.13 -1.98
N LEU A 631 -28.85 -18.82 -2.07
CA LEU A 631 -28.04 -17.81 -1.38
C LEU A 631 -28.25 -17.92 0.12
N SER A 632 -29.49 -18.09 0.58
CA SER A 632 -29.80 -18.23 2.00
C SER A 632 -29.20 -19.51 2.58
N PHE A 633 -29.31 -20.63 1.84
CA PHE A 633 -28.66 -21.88 2.21
C PHE A 633 -27.15 -21.71 2.37
N ARG A 634 -26.48 -21.07 1.40
CA ARG A 634 -25.03 -20.83 1.46
C ARG A 634 -24.65 -20.02 2.69
N LEU A 635 -25.25 -18.85 2.85
CA LEU A 635 -24.89 -17.91 3.91
C LEU A 635 -25.17 -18.48 5.31
N MET A 636 -26.29 -19.20 5.48
CA MET A 636 -26.61 -19.90 6.73
C MET A 636 -25.61 -21.03 7.03
N ARG A 637 -25.25 -21.84 6.02
CA ARG A 637 -24.26 -22.92 6.17
C ARG A 637 -22.88 -22.37 6.50
N GLU A 638 -22.43 -21.33 5.81
CA GLU A 638 -21.16 -20.62 6.08
C GLU A 638 -21.14 -20.02 7.50
N ALA A 639 -22.28 -19.52 7.99
CA ALA A 639 -22.42 -19.05 9.37
C ALA A 639 -22.54 -20.19 10.42
N GLY A 640 -22.52 -21.46 9.97
CA GLY A 640 -22.58 -22.64 10.84
C GLY A 640 -23.97 -22.90 11.45
N HIS A 641 -25.04 -22.39 10.84
CA HIS A 641 -26.40 -22.78 11.23
C HIS A 641 -26.67 -24.22 10.79
N ASP A 642 -27.44 -24.95 11.60
CA ASP A 642 -27.93 -26.28 11.25
C ASP A 642 -29.04 -26.13 10.20
N VAL A 643 -28.65 -26.19 8.93
CA VAL A 643 -29.55 -26.08 7.79
C VAL A 643 -30.01 -27.47 7.36
N SER A 644 -31.27 -27.59 6.93
CA SER A 644 -31.78 -28.82 6.30
C SER A 644 -30.84 -29.29 5.19
N ALA A 645 -30.81 -30.61 4.94
CA ALA A 645 -29.94 -31.18 3.92
C ALA A 645 -30.16 -30.45 2.58
N ALA A 646 -29.11 -30.32 1.77
CA ALA A 646 -29.19 -29.72 0.43
C ALA A 646 -30.35 -30.32 -0.38
N ASP A 647 -30.61 -31.62 -0.18
CA ASP A 647 -31.77 -32.33 -0.70
C ASP A 647 -33.10 -31.62 -0.42
N ASP A 648 -33.36 -31.21 0.82
CA ASP A 648 -34.64 -30.60 1.23
C ASP A 648 -34.84 -29.21 0.60
N VAL A 649 -33.75 -28.47 0.41
CA VAL A 649 -33.79 -27.15 -0.24
C VAL A 649 -33.93 -27.32 -1.76
N LEU A 650 -33.16 -28.23 -2.38
CA LEU A 650 -33.02 -28.31 -3.83
C LEU A 650 -34.09 -29.15 -4.53
N ARG A 651 -34.73 -30.11 -3.84
CA ARG A 651 -35.79 -30.97 -4.43
C ARG A 651 -36.95 -30.19 -5.06
N ARG A 652 -37.25 -28.98 -4.58
CA ARG A 652 -38.30 -28.11 -5.18
C ARG A 652 -37.96 -27.62 -6.59
N PHE A 653 -36.67 -27.55 -6.90
CA PHE A 653 -36.13 -27.11 -8.20
C PHE A 653 -35.95 -28.27 -9.18
N THR A 654 -36.17 -29.51 -8.73
CA THR A 654 -36.14 -30.72 -9.58
C THR A 654 -37.53 -31.13 -10.08
N ASP A 655 -37.56 -31.89 -11.17
CA ASP A 655 -38.76 -32.52 -11.72
C ASP A 655 -39.05 -33.89 -11.07
N GLY A 656 -40.06 -34.60 -11.57
CA GLY A 656 -40.43 -35.93 -11.06
C GLY A 656 -39.39 -37.04 -11.28
N ALA A 657 -38.37 -36.81 -12.12
CA ALA A 657 -37.23 -37.69 -12.30
C ALA A 657 -36.03 -37.30 -11.40
N GLY A 658 -36.15 -36.22 -10.63
CA GLY A 658 -35.07 -35.68 -9.81
C GLY A 658 -34.02 -34.93 -10.61
N GLU A 659 -34.37 -34.40 -11.79
CA GLU A 659 -33.51 -33.56 -12.63
C GLU A 659 -33.88 -32.08 -12.48
N PHE A 660 -32.90 -31.18 -12.50
CA PHE A 660 -33.17 -29.73 -12.39
C PHE A 660 -34.01 -29.21 -13.56
N LYS A 661 -35.07 -28.45 -13.25
CA LYS A 661 -36.02 -27.94 -14.25
C LYS A 661 -35.31 -27.04 -15.26
N LEU A 662 -35.44 -27.33 -16.55
CA LEU A 662 -34.84 -26.55 -17.64
C LEU A 662 -35.24 -25.06 -17.63
N SER A 663 -36.40 -24.72 -17.07
CA SER A 663 -36.84 -23.32 -16.90
C SER A 663 -35.87 -22.47 -16.09
N LEU A 664 -35.06 -23.08 -15.21
CA LEU A 664 -34.05 -22.41 -14.39
C LEU A 664 -32.84 -21.95 -15.21
N SER A 665 -32.63 -22.48 -16.41
CA SER A 665 -31.48 -22.16 -17.27
C SER A 665 -31.35 -20.68 -17.65
N LYS A 666 -32.40 -19.88 -17.45
CA LYS A 666 -32.42 -18.43 -17.73
C LYS A 666 -32.06 -17.57 -16.51
N ASP A 667 -32.07 -18.12 -15.31
CA ASP A 667 -31.75 -17.38 -14.08
C ASP A 667 -30.25 -17.43 -13.81
N ILE A 668 -29.50 -16.52 -14.44
CA ILE A 668 -28.02 -16.50 -14.32
C ILE A 668 -27.55 -16.29 -12.88
N ARG A 669 -28.27 -15.48 -12.09
CA ARG A 669 -27.90 -15.22 -10.69
C ARG A 669 -28.19 -16.43 -9.81
N GLY A 670 -29.37 -17.05 -9.97
CA GLY A 670 -29.70 -18.30 -9.32
C GLY A 670 -28.76 -19.44 -9.71
N LEU A 671 -28.34 -19.53 -10.97
CA LEU A 671 -27.36 -20.53 -11.42
C LEU A 671 -25.96 -20.30 -10.84
N LEU A 672 -25.49 -19.05 -10.71
CA LEU A 672 -24.22 -18.73 -10.04
C LEU A 672 -24.27 -19.16 -8.56
N SER A 673 -25.37 -18.84 -7.87
CA SER A 673 -25.56 -19.23 -6.48
C SER A 673 -25.71 -20.77 -6.32
N LEU A 674 -26.42 -21.43 -7.23
CA LEU A 674 -26.50 -22.89 -7.31
C LEU A 674 -25.14 -23.54 -7.56
N HIS A 675 -24.31 -22.92 -8.40
CA HIS A 675 -22.94 -23.36 -8.65
C HIS A 675 -22.10 -23.26 -7.38
N ASP A 676 -22.14 -22.12 -6.68
CA ASP A 676 -21.38 -21.91 -5.44
C ASP A 676 -21.73 -22.95 -4.36
N ILE A 677 -23.01 -23.25 -4.15
CA ILE A 677 -23.41 -24.26 -3.14
C ILE A 677 -23.05 -25.69 -3.51
N SER A 678 -22.84 -25.98 -4.80
CA SER A 678 -22.44 -27.31 -5.26
C SER A 678 -21.05 -27.74 -4.77
N HIS A 679 -20.27 -26.79 -4.23
CA HIS A 679 -18.96 -27.01 -3.64
C HIS A 679 -18.98 -27.12 -2.10
N LEU A 680 -20.15 -27.07 -1.47
CA LEU A 680 -20.34 -27.06 -0.01
C LEU A 680 -20.79 -28.41 0.55
N ASN A 681 -20.48 -29.52 -0.14
CA ASN A 681 -20.83 -30.86 0.29
C ASN A 681 -20.16 -31.18 1.64
N ILE A 682 -20.95 -31.71 2.59
CA ILE A 682 -20.52 -32.14 3.93
C ILE A 682 -20.69 -33.66 4.14
N GLY A 683 -21.08 -34.39 3.09
CA GLY A 683 -21.35 -35.82 3.09
C GLY A 683 -22.84 -36.16 3.18
N GLY A 684 -23.24 -37.22 2.47
CA GLY A 684 -24.64 -37.65 2.34
C GLY A 684 -25.49 -36.84 1.36
N GLU A 685 -24.96 -35.77 0.76
CA GLU A 685 -25.65 -34.87 -0.18
C GLU A 685 -25.07 -34.92 -1.61
N GLU A 686 -24.14 -35.85 -1.87
CA GLU A 686 -23.33 -35.90 -3.10
C GLU A 686 -24.20 -36.00 -4.36
N GLN A 687 -25.30 -36.77 -4.31
CA GLN A 687 -26.13 -37.00 -5.49
C GLN A 687 -26.79 -35.70 -6.00
N ILE A 688 -27.42 -34.91 -5.13
CA ILE A 688 -28.09 -33.67 -5.55
C ILE A 688 -27.09 -32.55 -5.88
N LEU A 689 -26.00 -32.44 -5.13
CA LEU A 689 -24.98 -31.40 -5.34
C LEU A 689 -24.16 -31.66 -6.60
N SER A 690 -23.87 -32.92 -6.93
CA SER A 690 -23.24 -33.31 -8.20
C SER A 690 -24.13 -32.95 -9.40
N LYS A 691 -25.43 -33.26 -9.34
CA LYS A 691 -26.40 -32.82 -10.36
C LYS A 691 -26.50 -31.28 -10.44
N ALA A 692 -26.48 -30.59 -9.30
CA ALA A 692 -26.49 -29.13 -9.27
C ALA A 692 -25.25 -28.54 -9.94
N LYS A 693 -24.08 -29.12 -9.69
CA LYS A 693 -22.81 -28.75 -10.32
C LYS A 693 -22.85 -28.95 -11.84
N GLU A 694 -23.29 -30.12 -12.30
CA GLU A 694 -23.41 -30.41 -13.73
C GLU A 694 -24.39 -29.45 -14.43
N PHE A 695 -25.59 -29.30 -13.88
CA PHE A 695 -26.63 -28.44 -14.42
C PHE A 695 -26.19 -26.97 -14.47
N SER A 696 -25.71 -26.43 -13.34
CA SER A 696 -25.28 -25.03 -13.25
C SER A 696 -24.11 -24.74 -14.20
N SER A 697 -23.06 -25.57 -14.20
CA SER A 697 -21.87 -25.37 -15.02
C SER A 697 -22.21 -25.38 -16.52
N LYS A 698 -23.02 -26.36 -16.96
CA LYS A 698 -23.46 -26.50 -18.35
C LYS A 698 -24.24 -25.27 -18.83
N HIS A 699 -25.20 -24.81 -18.03
CA HIS A 699 -26.06 -23.70 -18.41
C HIS A 699 -25.35 -22.34 -18.32
N LEU A 700 -24.50 -22.12 -17.30
CA LEU A 700 -23.65 -20.93 -17.20
C LEU A 700 -22.66 -20.85 -18.38
N ALA A 701 -21.96 -21.94 -18.71
CA ALA A 701 -21.02 -21.98 -19.83
C ALA A 701 -21.71 -21.68 -21.17
N SER A 702 -22.92 -22.21 -21.38
CA SER A 702 -23.73 -21.91 -22.56
C SER A 702 -24.15 -20.43 -22.62
N ALA A 703 -24.48 -19.84 -21.47
CA ALA A 703 -24.96 -18.47 -21.38
C ALA A 703 -23.89 -17.41 -21.69
N ILE A 704 -22.60 -17.66 -21.39
CA ILE A 704 -21.49 -16.69 -21.52
C ILE A 704 -21.53 -15.88 -22.81
N ARG A 705 -21.81 -16.51 -23.96
CA ARG A 705 -21.80 -15.86 -25.28
C ARG A 705 -22.94 -14.86 -25.51
N TYR A 706 -23.95 -14.85 -24.63
CA TYR A 706 -25.15 -14.02 -24.71
C TYR A 706 -25.25 -13.00 -23.56
N LEU A 707 -24.26 -12.97 -22.66
CA LEU A 707 -24.24 -12.05 -21.52
C LEU A 707 -23.45 -10.78 -21.87
N GLU A 708 -23.80 -9.69 -21.21
CA GLU A 708 -23.02 -8.45 -21.24
C GLU A 708 -21.56 -8.71 -20.82
N PRO A 709 -20.55 -8.04 -21.42
CA PRO A 709 -19.14 -8.39 -21.23
C PRO A 709 -18.68 -8.50 -19.77
N GLY A 710 -19.16 -7.61 -18.89
CA GLY A 710 -18.84 -7.63 -17.46
C GLY A 710 -19.37 -8.88 -16.76
N LEU A 711 -20.65 -9.21 -16.97
CA LEU A 711 -21.28 -10.40 -16.39
C LEU A 711 -20.74 -11.68 -17.03
N ALA A 712 -20.49 -11.69 -18.35
CA ALA A 712 -19.88 -12.81 -19.05
C ALA A 712 -18.49 -13.15 -18.47
N ASN A 713 -17.70 -12.11 -18.18
CA ASN A 713 -16.40 -12.29 -17.53
C ASN A 713 -16.55 -12.80 -16.10
N TYR A 714 -17.47 -12.26 -15.31
CA TYR A 714 -17.73 -12.72 -13.95
C TYR A 714 -18.19 -14.19 -13.89
N VAL A 715 -19.04 -14.61 -14.83
CA VAL A 715 -19.48 -16.01 -14.96
C VAL A 715 -18.30 -16.91 -15.34
N ARG A 716 -17.48 -16.52 -16.31
CA ARG A 716 -16.27 -17.27 -16.69
C ARG A 716 -15.33 -17.49 -15.50
N GLN A 717 -15.01 -16.41 -14.79
CA GLN A 717 -14.17 -16.44 -13.59
C GLN A 717 -14.77 -17.26 -12.45
N SER A 718 -16.10 -17.39 -12.40
CA SER A 718 -16.77 -18.22 -11.37
C SER A 718 -16.74 -19.71 -11.71
N LEU A 719 -16.78 -20.06 -13.00
CA LEU A 719 -16.62 -21.45 -13.45
C LEU A 719 -15.18 -21.92 -13.37
N ASP A 720 -14.21 -21.07 -13.73
CA ASP A 720 -12.79 -21.40 -13.71
C ASP A 720 -12.27 -21.51 -12.26
N HIS A 721 -12.76 -20.66 -11.38
CA HIS A 721 -12.36 -20.57 -9.97
C HIS A 721 -13.59 -20.51 -9.06
N PRO A 722 -14.19 -21.66 -8.67
CA PRO A 722 -15.38 -21.68 -7.82
C PRO A 722 -15.17 -20.96 -6.49
N TYR A 723 -16.17 -20.20 -6.03
CA TYR A 723 -16.03 -19.30 -4.87
C TYR A 723 -15.44 -20.01 -3.63
N HIS A 724 -16.08 -21.09 -3.18
CA HIS A 724 -15.66 -21.80 -1.96
C HIS A 724 -14.26 -22.43 -2.02
N LEU A 725 -13.77 -22.73 -3.22
CA LEU A 725 -12.47 -23.39 -3.43
C LEU A 725 -11.34 -22.40 -3.77
N SER A 726 -11.65 -21.10 -3.83
CA SER A 726 -10.73 -20.08 -4.32
C SER A 726 -10.37 -19.05 -3.26
N LEU A 727 -9.27 -18.34 -3.49
CA LEU A 727 -8.81 -17.25 -2.62
C LEU A 727 -9.75 -16.04 -2.71
N MET A 728 -10.32 -15.68 -1.57
CA MET A 728 -11.38 -14.68 -1.49
C MET A 728 -10.93 -13.29 -1.94
N GLN A 729 -9.74 -12.85 -1.54
CA GLN A 729 -9.22 -11.52 -1.91
C GLN A 729 -9.06 -11.34 -3.43
N TYR A 730 -8.73 -12.39 -4.17
CA TYR A 730 -8.68 -12.33 -5.64
C TYR A 730 -10.06 -12.35 -6.27
N LYS A 731 -10.97 -13.18 -5.75
CA LYS A 731 -12.37 -13.18 -6.16
C LYS A 731 -13.02 -11.82 -5.90
N ALA A 732 -12.63 -11.11 -4.84
CA ALA A 732 -13.13 -9.78 -4.49
C ALA A 732 -12.87 -8.75 -5.59
N ARG A 733 -11.71 -8.77 -6.23
CA ARG A 733 -11.41 -7.86 -7.36
C ARG A 733 -12.34 -8.10 -8.56
N HIS A 734 -12.56 -9.37 -8.91
CA HIS A 734 -13.45 -9.73 -10.01
C HIS A 734 -14.91 -9.38 -9.68
N HIS A 735 -15.32 -9.58 -8.42
CA HIS A 735 -16.63 -9.21 -7.94
C HIS A 735 -16.81 -7.68 -7.93
N LEU A 736 -15.83 -6.92 -7.44
CA LEU A 736 -15.83 -5.46 -7.49
C LEU A 736 -15.94 -4.95 -8.93
N SER A 737 -15.17 -5.51 -9.86
CA SER A 737 -15.25 -5.18 -11.29
C SER A 737 -16.66 -5.44 -11.84
N TYR A 738 -17.29 -6.56 -11.45
CA TYR A 738 -18.68 -6.86 -11.82
C TYR A 738 -19.67 -5.84 -11.24
N LEU A 739 -19.62 -5.55 -9.94
CA LEU A 739 -20.47 -4.52 -9.30
C LEU A 739 -20.32 -3.17 -10.01
N GLN A 740 -19.10 -2.84 -10.41
CA GLN A 740 -18.78 -1.63 -11.16
C GLN A 740 -19.37 -1.57 -12.58
N THR A 741 -19.90 -2.67 -13.10
CA THR A 741 -20.63 -2.69 -14.37
C THR A 741 -22.14 -2.50 -14.21
N LEU A 742 -22.67 -2.54 -12.99
CA LEU A 742 -24.11 -2.45 -12.74
C LEU A 742 -24.65 -1.01 -12.97
N PRO A 743 -25.87 -0.84 -13.50
CA PRO A 743 -26.47 0.48 -13.76
C PRO A 743 -26.77 1.29 -12.50
N THR A 744 -27.16 0.62 -11.42
CA THR A 744 -27.43 1.18 -10.08
C THR A 744 -26.29 0.78 -9.16
N ARG A 745 -25.52 1.76 -8.68
CA ARG A 745 -24.30 1.54 -7.89
C ARG A 745 -24.44 2.17 -6.52
N ASP A 746 -24.26 1.36 -5.49
CA ASP A 746 -23.97 1.85 -4.15
C ASP A 746 -22.45 1.85 -3.99
N THR A 747 -21.85 3.04 -4.01
CA THR A 747 -20.39 3.15 -3.98
C THR A 747 -19.80 2.98 -2.59
N ALA A 748 -20.61 2.91 -1.53
CA ALA A 748 -20.11 2.85 -0.16
C ALA A 748 -19.29 1.57 0.10
N MET A 749 -19.83 0.40 -0.30
CA MET A 749 -19.11 -0.88 -0.18
C MET A 749 -17.91 -0.94 -1.15
N GLU A 750 -18.02 -0.36 -2.33
CA GLU A 750 -16.91 -0.29 -3.31
C GLU A 750 -15.74 0.53 -2.74
N GLU A 751 -16.02 1.72 -2.19
CA GLU A 751 -15.04 2.62 -1.59
C GLU A 751 -14.37 1.99 -0.37
N LEU A 752 -15.16 1.35 0.51
CA LEU A 752 -14.65 0.63 1.67
C LEU A 752 -13.72 -0.53 1.26
N ALA A 753 -14.15 -1.35 0.30
CA ALA A 753 -13.35 -2.47 -0.20
C ALA A 753 -12.04 -2.02 -0.86
N VAL A 754 -12.07 -0.90 -1.60
CA VAL A 754 -10.85 -0.34 -2.20
C VAL A 754 -9.90 0.18 -1.11
N ALA A 755 -10.40 0.89 -0.10
CA ALA A 755 -9.58 1.39 0.99
C ALA A 755 -8.93 0.24 1.78
N GLU A 756 -9.72 -0.77 2.15
CA GLU A 756 -9.25 -1.98 2.84
C GLU A 756 -8.16 -2.71 2.04
N PHE A 757 -8.39 -2.89 0.74
CA PHE A 757 -7.42 -3.54 -0.13
C PHE A 757 -6.08 -2.79 -0.18
N GLN A 758 -6.10 -1.45 -0.26
CA GLN A 758 -4.87 -0.65 -0.27
C GLN A 758 -4.12 -0.74 1.07
N LEU A 759 -4.85 -0.68 2.19
CA LEU A 759 -4.25 -0.79 3.54
C LEU A 759 -3.60 -2.17 3.74
N ASN A 760 -4.28 -3.25 3.37
CA ASN A 760 -3.74 -4.60 3.45
C ASN A 760 -2.54 -4.79 2.50
N LYS A 761 -2.59 -4.27 1.27
CA LYS A 761 -1.44 -4.30 0.35
C LYS A 761 -0.21 -3.62 0.97
N MET A 762 -0.36 -2.42 1.54
CA MET A 762 0.74 -1.70 2.20
C MET A 762 1.30 -2.48 3.41
N LEU A 763 0.41 -3.08 4.21
CA LEU A 763 0.81 -3.90 5.35
C LEU A 763 1.61 -5.13 4.91
N HIS A 764 1.13 -5.86 3.91
CA HIS A 764 1.81 -7.04 3.38
C HIS A 764 3.16 -6.71 2.73
N GLN A 765 3.26 -5.55 2.07
CA GLN A 765 4.54 -5.06 1.55
C GLN A 765 5.57 -4.80 2.66
N LYS A 766 5.12 -4.24 3.79
CA LYS A 766 5.96 -4.02 4.97
C LYS A 766 6.40 -5.36 5.59
N GLU A 767 5.46 -6.28 5.77
CA GLU A 767 5.72 -7.63 6.28
C GLU A 767 6.73 -8.38 5.40
N MET A 768 6.55 -8.32 4.07
CA MET A 768 7.46 -8.94 3.11
C MET A 768 8.89 -8.38 3.22
N GLN A 769 9.05 -7.06 3.39
CA GLN A 769 10.37 -6.45 3.60
C GLN A 769 11.02 -6.93 4.91
N GLU A 770 10.23 -7.10 5.97
CA GLU A 770 10.70 -7.62 7.25
C GLU A 770 11.16 -9.08 7.13
N VAL A 771 10.34 -9.94 6.50
CA VAL A 771 10.68 -11.34 6.26
C VAL A 771 11.92 -11.47 5.37
N THR A 772 12.01 -10.71 4.27
CA THR A 772 13.20 -10.75 3.40
C THR A 772 14.46 -10.32 4.14
N ARG A 773 14.38 -9.30 5.01
CA ARG A 773 15.52 -8.87 5.84
C ARG A 773 15.95 -9.98 6.79
N TRP A 774 14.99 -10.54 7.54
CA TRP A 774 15.26 -11.66 8.45
C TRP A 774 15.92 -12.84 7.71
N TRP A 775 15.41 -13.22 6.54
CA TRP A 775 15.94 -14.32 5.76
C TRP A 775 17.38 -14.07 5.30
N MET A 776 17.68 -12.84 4.82
CA MET A 776 19.04 -12.45 4.44
C MET A 776 20.00 -12.45 5.64
N ASP A 777 19.55 -11.97 6.80
CA ASP A 777 20.37 -11.93 8.02
C ASP A 777 20.63 -13.33 8.59
N LEU A 778 19.69 -14.27 8.38
CA LEU A 778 19.80 -15.65 8.81
C LEU A 778 20.91 -16.42 8.08
N GLY A 779 21.19 -16.09 6.81
CA GLY A 779 22.34 -16.60 6.06
C GLY A 779 22.26 -18.06 5.58
N LEU A 780 21.14 -18.76 5.81
CA LEU A 780 21.01 -20.19 5.49
C LEU A 780 21.11 -20.48 3.99
N ALA A 781 20.60 -19.60 3.13
CA ALA A 781 20.69 -19.76 1.68
C ALA A 781 22.15 -19.77 1.17
N GLN A 782 23.07 -19.11 1.88
CA GLN A 782 24.50 -19.14 1.54
C GLN A 782 25.21 -20.39 2.11
N GLU A 783 24.76 -20.88 3.27
CA GLU A 783 25.30 -22.11 3.88
C GLU A 783 24.80 -23.39 3.19
N ILE A 784 23.60 -23.35 2.61
CA ILE A 784 22.93 -24.46 1.93
C ILE A 784 22.53 -24.03 0.53
N PRO A 785 23.47 -23.94 -0.43
CA PRO A 785 23.17 -23.41 -1.77
C PRO A 785 22.15 -24.21 -2.59
N VAL A 786 21.89 -25.46 -2.19
CA VAL A 786 20.89 -26.34 -2.81
C VAL A 786 19.49 -26.15 -2.23
N ALA A 787 19.35 -25.50 -1.07
CA ALA A 787 18.05 -25.24 -0.47
C ALA A 787 17.29 -24.18 -1.28
N ARG A 788 15.96 -24.35 -1.36
CA ARG A 788 15.04 -23.41 -1.98
C ARG A 788 15.17 -22.06 -1.30
N ASP A 789 15.27 -21.00 -2.10
CA ASP A 789 15.30 -19.59 -1.66
C ASP A 789 14.09 -18.85 -2.25
N GLN A 790 12.90 -19.17 -1.73
CA GLN A 790 11.62 -18.73 -2.28
C GLN A 790 10.78 -17.96 -1.26
N VAL A 791 11.39 -16.97 -0.59
CA VAL A 791 10.77 -16.18 0.50
C VAL A 791 9.38 -15.66 0.17
N MET A 792 9.18 -15.17 -1.06
CA MET A 792 7.87 -14.72 -1.52
C MET A 792 6.84 -15.86 -1.49
N LYS A 793 7.18 -17.04 -2.02
CA LYS A 793 6.32 -18.23 -2.04
C LYS A 793 5.94 -18.65 -0.62
N TRP A 794 6.89 -18.63 0.31
CA TRP A 794 6.66 -18.98 1.71
C TRP A 794 5.74 -17.99 2.42
N TYR A 795 5.94 -16.69 2.17
CA TYR A 795 5.09 -15.63 2.72
C TYR A 795 3.65 -15.69 2.20
N MET A 796 3.43 -16.12 0.95
CA MET A 796 2.07 -16.26 0.38
C MET A 796 1.18 -17.21 1.19
N TRP A 797 1.75 -18.26 1.81
CA TRP A 797 1.02 -19.18 2.68
C TRP A 797 0.47 -18.48 3.92
N SER A 798 1.34 -17.80 4.67
CA SER A 798 0.96 -17.14 5.93
C SER A 798 -0.02 -15.99 5.68
N MET A 799 0.22 -15.18 4.63
CA MET A 799 -0.67 -14.12 4.18
C MET A 799 -2.08 -14.62 3.90
N THR A 800 -2.18 -15.76 3.22
CA THR A 800 -3.47 -16.30 2.82
C THR A 800 -4.20 -16.94 3.98
N ALA A 801 -3.48 -17.70 4.82
CA ALA A 801 -4.05 -18.40 5.96
C ALA A 801 -4.57 -17.41 7.02
N LEU A 802 -3.77 -16.40 7.37
CA LEU A 802 -4.05 -15.42 8.42
C LEU A 802 -4.50 -14.08 7.84
N GLN A 803 -5.81 -13.94 7.58
CA GLN A 803 -6.41 -12.73 7.03
C GLN A 803 -6.80 -11.72 8.11
N GLY A 804 -6.50 -10.44 7.88
CA GLY A 804 -6.82 -9.33 8.79
C GLY A 804 -5.57 -8.63 9.31
N SER A 805 -5.66 -7.32 9.53
CA SER A 805 -4.52 -6.49 9.92
C SER A 805 -3.94 -6.85 11.30
N SER A 806 -4.77 -7.35 12.22
CA SER A 806 -4.37 -7.78 13.57
C SER A 806 -3.37 -8.94 13.59
N PHE A 807 -3.30 -9.76 12.54
CA PHE A 807 -2.43 -10.94 12.49
C PHE A 807 -1.06 -10.67 11.84
N SER A 808 -0.67 -9.40 11.71
CA SER A 808 0.57 -8.99 11.05
C SER A 808 1.82 -9.71 11.56
N LYS A 809 2.01 -9.66 12.89
CA LYS A 809 3.15 -10.30 13.55
C LYS A 809 3.14 -11.82 13.36
N TYR A 810 1.95 -12.44 13.47
CA TYR A 810 1.80 -13.88 13.30
C TYR A 810 2.15 -14.31 11.88
N ARG A 811 1.79 -13.53 10.85
CA ARG A 811 2.19 -13.82 9.47
C ARG A 811 3.70 -13.83 9.31
N VAL A 812 4.39 -12.85 9.87
CA VAL A 812 5.86 -12.80 9.82
C VAL A 812 6.47 -14.04 10.46
N ASP A 813 6.08 -14.40 11.68
CA ASP A 813 6.68 -15.53 12.40
C ASP A 813 6.31 -16.89 11.81
N ILE A 814 5.07 -17.06 11.34
CA ILE A 814 4.66 -18.27 10.62
C ILE A 814 5.41 -18.42 9.31
N THR A 815 5.71 -17.31 8.62
CA THR A 815 6.55 -17.38 7.42
C THR A 815 7.92 -17.94 7.75
N LYS A 816 8.51 -17.57 8.90
CA LYS A 816 9.81 -18.12 9.34
C LYS A 816 9.74 -19.63 9.57
N ILE A 817 8.67 -20.13 10.22
CA ILE A 817 8.44 -21.56 10.42
C ILE A 817 8.32 -22.28 9.07
N ILE A 818 7.52 -21.75 8.14
CA ILE A 818 7.36 -22.31 6.79
C ILE A 818 8.70 -22.36 6.05
N SER A 819 9.48 -21.28 6.07
CA SER A 819 10.82 -21.25 5.48
C SER A 819 11.71 -22.36 6.03
N LEU A 820 11.70 -22.58 7.34
CA LEU A 820 12.50 -23.63 7.98
C LEU A 820 12.02 -25.04 7.63
N VAL A 821 10.70 -25.26 7.45
CA VAL A 821 10.18 -26.54 6.95
C VAL A 821 10.78 -26.87 5.59
N TYR A 822 10.74 -25.92 4.63
CA TYR A 822 11.33 -26.12 3.30
C TYR A 822 12.84 -26.38 3.36
N VAL A 823 13.58 -25.68 4.23
CA VAL A 823 15.02 -25.92 4.40
C VAL A 823 15.30 -27.29 5.00
N VAL A 824 14.50 -27.75 5.97
CA VAL A 824 14.66 -29.08 6.57
C VAL A 824 14.40 -30.16 5.53
N ASP A 825 13.33 -30.04 4.75
CA ASP A 825 13.01 -30.92 3.62
C ASP A 825 14.22 -31.03 2.67
N ASP A 826 14.76 -29.89 2.20
CA ASP A 826 15.93 -29.86 1.31
C ASP A 826 17.20 -30.47 1.95
N ILE A 827 17.37 -30.34 3.27
CA ILE A 827 18.48 -30.98 3.98
C ILE A 827 18.32 -32.50 3.97
N PHE A 828 17.11 -33.01 4.19
CA PHE A 828 16.83 -34.45 4.21
C PHE A 828 16.98 -35.08 2.83
N ASP A 829 16.55 -34.37 1.78
CA ASP A 829 16.55 -34.91 0.41
C ASP A 829 17.91 -34.79 -0.29
N LEU A 830 18.61 -33.66 -0.10
CA LEU A 830 19.75 -33.28 -0.95
C LEU A 830 21.10 -33.20 -0.23
N VAL A 831 21.11 -33.09 1.10
CA VAL A 831 22.33 -32.69 1.84
C VAL A 831 22.81 -33.76 2.80
N GLY A 832 21.94 -34.26 3.68
CA GLY A 832 22.33 -35.06 4.83
C GLY A 832 22.59 -36.52 4.49
N THR A 833 23.66 -37.08 5.05
CA THR A 833 23.84 -38.54 5.10
C THR A 833 22.92 -39.17 6.16
N PRO A 834 22.56 -40.47 6.06
CA PRO A 834 21.69 -41.11 7.06
C PRO A 834 22.17 -40.96 8.51
N GLU A 835 23.49 -41.00 8.74
CA GLU A 835 24.09 -40.78 10.05
C GLU A 835 23.94 -39.33 10.53
N GLU A 836 24.14 -38.33 9.65
CA GLU A 836 23.99 -36.91 9.98
C GLU A 836 22.53 -36.53 10.23
N LEU A 837 21.60 -37.05 9.42
CA LEU A 837 20.15 -36.87 9.61
C LEU A 837 19.68 -37.49 10.93
N SER A 838 20.22 -38.66 11.30
CA SER A 838 19.95 -39.28 12.60
C SER A 838 20.42 -38.39 13.75
N LEU A 839 21.63 -37.79 13.66
CA LEU A 839 22.12 -36.84 14.66
C LEU A 839 21.25 -35.58 14.73
N PHE A 840 20.78 -35.09 13.57
CA PHE A 840 19.93 -33.91 13.50
C PHE A 840 18.55 -34.15 14.13
N ASN A 841 17.93 -35.31 13.87
CA ASN A 841 16.68 -35.72 14.52
C ASN A 841 16.85 -35.83 16.05
N GLU A 842 17.94 -36.44 16.52
CA GLU A 842 18.20 -36.54 17.96
C GLU A 842 18.40 -35.16 18.62
N ALA A 843 19.03 -34.20 17.92
CA ALA A 843 19.17 -32.83 18.44
C ALA A 843 17.82 -32.11 18.60
N ILE A 844 16.88 -32.31 17.68
CA ILE A 844 15.50 -31.80 17.78
C ILE A 844 14.76 -32.44 18.96
N LYS A 845 14.89 -33.76 19.15
CA LYS A 845 14.27 -34.45 20.29
C LYS A 845 14.83 -34.00 21.63
N GLN A 846 16.14 -33.75 21.72
CA GLN A 846 16.78 -33.26 22.94
C GLN A 846 16.45 -31.80 23.23
N TRP A 847 16.32 -30.96 22.20
CA TRP A 847 15.94 -29.55 22.29
C TRP A 847 16.77 -28.74 23.30
N ASN A 848 18.09 -28.81 23.17
CA ASN A 848 19.05 -28.14 24.03
C ASN A 848 19.99 -27.25 23.20
N SER A 849 20.20 -26.01 23.64
CA SER A 849 21.14 -25.07 23.01
C SER A 849 22.58 -25.60 22.91
N ALA A 850 22.96 -26.59 23.73
CA ALA A 850 24.26 -27.25 23.72
C ALA A 850 24.37 -28.48 22.79
N ALA A 851 23.27 -28.91 22.14
CA ALA A 851 23.27 -30.03 21.19
C ALA A 851 23.97 -29.71 19.85
N ASP A 852 24.49 -28.48 19.70
CA ASP A 852 25.04 -27.94 18.46
C ASP A 852 26.41 -28.53 18.07
N GLY A 853 27.20 -28.96 19.06
CA GLY A 853 28.60 -29.34 18.89
C GLY A 853 28.85 -30.59 18.04
N SER A 854 27.85 -31.49 17.92
CA SER A 854 27.94 -32.74 17.14
C SER A 854 27.36 -32.64 15.74
N LEU A 855 26.67 -31.55 15.39
CA LEU A 855 26.05 -31.39 14.08
C LEU A 855 27.03 -30.82 13.03
N PRO A 856 26.90 -31.22 11.75
CA PRO A 856 27.51 -30.52 10.62
C PRO A 856 27.13 -29.03 10.60
N SER A 857 27.93 -28.19 9.96
CA SER A 857 27.78 -26.72 10.04
C SER A 857 26.40 -26.22 9.60
N CYS A 858 25.89 -26.67 8.46
CA CYS A 858 24.59 -26.24 7.95
C CYS A 858 23.41 -26.69 8.84
N MET A 859 23.40 -27.95 9.28
CA MET A 859 22.38 -28.49 10.20
C MET A 859 22.44 -27.77 11.55
N ARG A 860 23.62 -27.38 12.01
CA ARG A 860 23.80 -26.60 13.24
C ARG A 860 23.15 -25.22 13.12
N SER A 861 23.37 -24.52 12.01
CA SER A 861 22.76 -23.21 11.76
C SER A 861 21.24 -23.33 11.64
N CYS A 862 20.75 -24.34 10.92
CA CYS A 862 19.32 -24.63 10.80
C CYS A 862 18.68 -24.96 12.17
N TYR A 863 19.32 -25.83 12.96
CA TYR A 863 18.88 -26.14 14.33
C TYR A 863 18.77 -24.90 15.22
N LYS A 864 19.78 -24.02 15.19
CA LYS A 864 19.76 -22.77 15.95
C LYS A 864 18.62 -21.86 15.53
N ALA A 865 18.32 -21.80 14.23
CA ALA A 865 17.18 -21.04 13.71
C ALA A 865 15.85 -21.62 14.23
N ILE A 866 15.63 -22.93 14.08
CA ILE A 866 14.45 -23.65 14.59
C ILE A 866 14.26 -23.41 16.08
N TYR A 867 15.33 -23.61 16.86
CA TYR A 867 15.31 -23.43 18.31
C TYR A 867 14.94 -21.99 18.67
N THR A 868 15.63 -20.99 18.11
CA THR A 868 15.41 -19.58 18.46
C THR A 868 13.99 -19.14 18.11
N ILE A 869 13.55 -19.35 16.87
CA ILE A 869 12.24 -18.87 16.39
C ILE A 869 11.09 -19.57 17.10
N THR A 870 11.20 -20.86 17.37
CA THR A 870 10.15 -21.61 18.09
C THR A 870 10.04 -21.15 19.54
N ASN A 871 11.17 -20.88 20.22
CA ASN A 871 11.15 -20.32 21.57
C ASN A 871 10.60 -18.88 21.57
N ASP A 872 10.94 -18.04 20.59
CA ASP A 872 10.38 -16.69 20.47
C ASP A 872 8.86 -16.70 20.30
N ILE A 873 8.32 -17.63 19.50
CA ILE A 873 6.88 -17.84 19.34
C ILE A 873 6.26 -18.36 20.63
N ALA A 874 6.91 -19.30 21.32
CA ALA A 874 6.42 -19.81 22.61
C ALA A 874 6.36 -18.72 23.68
N ASP A 875 7.41 -17.90 23.79
CA ASP A 875 7.46 -16.74 24.69
C ASP A 875 6.40 -15.70 24.34
N MET A 876 6.12 -15.50 23.05
CA MET A 876 5.05 -14.61 22.60
C MET A 876 3.69 -15.13 23.04
N ALA A 877 3.40 -16.42 22.80
CA ALA A 877 2.15 -17.04 23.19
C ALA A 877 1.99 -17.08 24.73
N GLU A 878 3.07 -17.28 25.48
CA GLU A 878 3.04 -17.19 26.95
C GLU A 878 2.68 -15.78 27.42
N LYS A 879 3.26 -14.74 26.79
CA LYS A 879 2.96 -13.34 27.13
C LYS A 879 1.52 -12.95 26.77
N GLU A 880 1.01 -13.41 25.64
CA GLU A 880 -0.32 -13.03 25.14
C GLU A 880 -1.45 -13.86 25.78
N HIS A 881 -1.23 -15.16 26.00
CA HIS A 881 -2.27 -16.12 26.40
C HIS A 881 -2.01 -16.81 27.74
N GLY A 882 -0.84 -16.61 28.37
CA GLY A 882 -0.54 -17.06 29.73
C GLY A 882 -0.09 -18.52 29.91
N LEU A 883 0.09 -19.27 28.82
CA LEU A 883 0.58 -20.66 28.83
C LEU A 883 1.77 -20.80 27.89
N ASN A 884 2.86 -21.42 28.36
CA ASN A 884 4.04 -21.68 27.54
C ASN A 884 3.86 -22.98 26.73
N PRO A 885 3.78 -22.91 25.38
CA PRO A 885 3.50 -24.06 24.53
C PRO A 885 4.77 -24.81 24.07
N ILE A 886 5.96 -24.48 24.58
CA ILE A 886 7.23 -24.94 24.01
C ILE A 886 7.35 -26.47 23.93
N ASP A 887 6.86 -27.20 24.93
CA ASP A 887 6.94 -28.66 24.95
C ASP A 887 6.13 -29.28 23.80
N HIS A 888 4.98 -28.68 23.49
CA HIS A 888 4.13 -29.08 22.37
C HIS A 888 4.75 -28.72 21.03
N LEU A 889 5.28 -27.50 20.88
CA LEU A 889 5.92 -27.08 19.63
C LEU A 889 7.18 -27.91 19.33
N ARG A 890 7.99 -28.23 20.35
CA ARG A 890 9.10 -29.19 20.23
C ARG A 890 8.60 -30.56 19.76
N LYS A 891 7.51 -31.07 20.36
CA LYS A 891 6.93 -32.36 19.97
C LYS A 891 6.47 -32.35 18.51
N ALA A 892 5.84 -31.27 18.06
CA ALA A 892 5.44 -31.10 16.67
C ALA A 892 6.63 -31.13 15.70
N TRP A 893 7.75 -30.46 16.05
CA TRP A 893 8.99 -30.54 15.27
C TRP A 893 9.55 -31.96 15.22
N ALA A 894 9.55 -32.68 16.36
CA ALA A 894 10.01 -34.06 16.41
C ALA A 894 9.16 -35.00 15.54
N VAL A 895 7.84 -34.81 15.50
CA VAL A 895 6.93 -35.57 14.63
C VAL A 895 7.25 -35.34 13.14
N LEU A 896 7.53 -34.09 12.74
CA LEU A 896 7.94 -33.79 11.37
C LEU A 896 9.26 -34.49 11.01
N PHE A 897 10.28 -34.39 11.87
CA PHE A 897 11.57 -35.03 11.66
C PHE A 897 11.48 -36.56 11.63
N ASP A 898 10.63 -37.17 12.46
CA ASP A 898 10.39 -38.60 12.42
C ASP A 898 9.72 -39.04 11.10
N GLY A 899 8.84 -38.21 10.54
CA GLY A 899 8.28 -38.40 9.20
C GLY A 899 9.35 -38.38 8.10
N PHE A 900 10.24 -37.39 8.11
CA PHE A 900 11.34 -37.32 7.14
C PHE A 900 12.33 -38.48 7.29
N MET A 901 12.58 -38.94 8.52
CA MET A 901 13.41 -40.14 8.75
C MET A 901 12.78 -41.41 8.16
N VAL A 902 11.44 -41.50 8.10
CA VAL A 902 10.75 -42.62 7.44
C VAL A 902 11.00 -42.58 5.92
N GLU A 903 10.87 -41.41 5.30
CA GLU A 903 11.16 -41.21 3.86
C GLU A 903 12.63 -41.51 3.54
N ALA A 904 13.57 -40.94 4.31
CA ALA A 904 15.00 -41.22 4.16
C ALA A 904 15.33 -42.71 4.31
N LYS A 905 14.62 -43.44 5.17
CA LYS A 905 14.78 -44.90 5.31
C LYS A 905 14.23 -45.66 4.12
N TRP A 906 13.07 -45.27 3.57
CA TRP A 906 12.54 -45.88 2.35
C TRP A 906 13.54 -45.76 1.21
N LEU A 907 14.09 -44.55 1.01
CA LEU A 907 15.12 -44.28 0.03
C LEU A 907 16.41 -45.08 0.28
N ALA A 908 16.96 -45.05 1.49
CA ALA A 908 18.23 -45.71 1.80
C ALA A 908 18.18 -47.25 1.73
N THR A 909 16.97 -47.85 1.80
CA THR A 909 16.79 -49.31 1.81
C THR A 909 16.11 -49.86 0.56
N ASP A 910 15.85 -49.01 -0.46
CA ASP A 910 15.02 -49.33 -1.63
C ASP A 910 13.65 -49.95 -1.24
N GLN A 911 13.11 -49.58 -0.08
CA GLN A 911 11.81 -50.06 0.38
C GLN A 911 10.71 -49.25 -0.28
N VAL A 912 9.85 -49.92 -1.05
CA VAL A 912 8.68 -49.32 -1.69
C VAL A 912 7.49 -49.32 -0.73
N PRO A 913 7.02 -48.17 -0.22
CA PRO A 913 5.80 -48.10 0.59
C PRO A 913 4.55 -48.37 -0.26
N THR A 914 3.45 -48.71 0.42
CA THR A 914 2.13 -48.64 -0.24
C THR A 914 1.71 -47.19 -0.46
N ALA A 915 0.85 -46.93 -1.45
CA ALA A 915 0.36 -45.59 -1.75
C ALA A 915 -0.33 -44.94 -0.53
N GLU A 916 -1.07 -45.72 0.26
CA GLU A 916 -1.71 -45.27 1.50
C GLU A 916 -0.69 -45.00 2.62
N GLU A 917 0.33 -45.84 2.78
CA GLU A 917 1.41 -45.60 3.74
C GLU A 917 2.20 -44.34 3.41
N TYR A 918 2.50 -44.14 2.12
CA TYR A 918 3.12 -42.92 1.61
C TYR A 918 2.25 -41.71 1.91
N LEU A 919 0.95 -41.73 1.57
CA LEU A 919 0.06 -40.58 1.82
C LEU A 919 -0.05 -40.24 3.31
N ARG A 920 -0.07 -41.25 4.19
CA ARG A 920 -0.12 -41.04 5.64
C ARG A 920 1.15 -40.35 6.16
N ASN A 921 2.33 -40.74 5.69
CA ASN A 921 3.58 -40.07 6.05
C ASN A 921 3.69 -38.69 5.37
N GLY A 922 3.35 -38.63 4.08
CA GLY A 922 3.33 -37.45 3.23
C GLY A 922 2.45 -36.32 3.79
N ALA A 923 1.37 -36.64 4.50
CA ALA A 923 0.57 -35.66 5.23
C ALA A 923 1.36 -35.02 6.39
N ILE A 924 2.21 -35.78 7.10
CA ILE A 924 3.08 -35.26 8.17
C ILE A 924 4.20 -34.41 7.55
N THR A 925 4.90 -34.96 6.56
CA THR A 925 6.06 -34.33 5.91
C THR A 925 5.70 -33.15 5.02
N SER A 926 4.42 -32.95 4.69
CA SER A 926 3.92 -31.69 4.10
C SER A 926 4.21 -30.44 4.96
N GLY A 927 4.51 -30.62 6.26
CA GLY A 927 4.74 -29.53 7.21
C GLY A 927 3.47 -28.77 7.63
N VAL A 928 2.30 -29.09 7.07
CA VAL A 928 1.01 -28.48 7.42
C VAL A 928 0.67 -28.69 8.90
N PRO A 929 0.79 -29.91 9.49
CA PRO A 929 0.47 -30.12 10.90
C PRO A 929 1.34 -29.28 11.84
N LEU A 930 2.65 -29.20 11.56
CA LEU A 930 3.58 -28.37 12.32
C LEU A 930 3.22 -26.88 12.24
N THR A 931 2.94 -26.39 11.03
CA THR A 931 2.59 -25.00 10.79
C THR A 931 1.29 -24.64 11.50
N PHE A 932 0.28 -25.51 11.46
CA PHE A 932 -0.99 -25.32 12.16
C PHE A 932 -0.83 -25.36 13.68
N ALA A 933 0.03 -26.22 14.23
CA ALA A 933 0.34 -26.21 15.67
C ALA A 933 0.86 -24.83 16.12
N HIS A 934 1.77 -24.22 15.35
CA HIS A 934 2.26 -22.86 15.62
C HIS A 934 1.16 -21.80 15.48
N ILE A 935 0.33 -21.87 14.43
CA ILE A 935 -0.78 -20.92 14.24
C ILE A 935 -1.80 -21.03 15.38
N PHE A 936 -2.17 -22.24 15.79
CA PHE A 936 -3.18 -22.45 16.82
C PHE A 936 -2.71 -21.91 18.17
N VAL A 937 -1.42 -22.09 18.48
CA VAL A 937 -0.76 -21.49 19.63
C VAL A 937 -0.83 -19.96 19.59
N LEU A 938 -0.49 -19.33 18.45
CA LEU A 938 -0.56 -17.88 18.28
C LEU A 938 -1.99 -17.34 18.40
N LEU A 939 -2.99 -18.12 17.97
CA LEU A 939 -4.42 -17.78 18.11
C LEU A 939 -5.01 -18.08 19.50
N GLY A 940 -4.21 -18.49 20.47
CA GLY A 940 -4.65 -18.74 21.86
C GLY A 940 -5.39 -20.07 22.07
N ASN A 941 -5.22 -21.04 21.16
CA ASN A 941 -5.71 -22.41 21.33
C ASN A 941 -4.60 -23.32 21.86
N ASN A 942 -4.09 -22.96 23.03
CA ASN A 942 -2.91 -23.51 23.70
C ASN A 942 -3.25 -24.36 24.94
N ASN A 943 -4.48 -24.91 25.02
CA ASN A 943 -4.81 -25.94 26.00
C ASN A 943 -4.21 -27.30 25.59
N ASP A 944 -3.59 -27.99 26.55
CA ASP A 944 -2.87 -29.25 26.34
C ASP A 944 -3.71 -30.27 25.54
N GLU A 945 -4.99 -30.48 25.89
CA GLU A 945 -5.85 -31.46 25.21
C GLU A 945 -6.04 -31.19 23.71
N ASN A 946 -6.21 -29.93 23.29
CA ASN A 946 -6.42 -29.63 21.87
C ASN A 946 -5.10 -29.73 21.10
N LEU A 947 -3.99 -29.31 21.69
CA LEU A 947 -2.70 -29.30 21.02
C LEU A 947 -2.10 -30.71 20.93
N GLU A 948 -2.26 -31.53 21.97
CA GLU A 948 -1.97 -32.98 21.92
C GLU A 948 -2.83 -33.68 20.86
N SER A 949 -4.11 -33.35 20.76
CA SER A 949 -4.97 -33.90 19.69
C SER A 949 -4.45 -33.53 18.30
N VAL A 950 -4.06 -32.27 18.07
CA VAL A 950 -3.49 -31.81 16.80
C VAL A 950 -2.19 -32.54 16.44
N ILE A 951 -1.29 -32.70 17.40
CA ILE A 951 0.04 -33.28 17.18
C ILE A 951 -0.03 -34.81 17.04
N ASP A 952 -0.78 -35.49 17.93
CA ASP A 952 -0.75 -36.95 18.03
C ASP A 952 -1.80 -37.63 17.16
N HIS A 953 -2.93 -36.97 16.91
CA HIS A 953 -4.09 -37.58 16.25
C HIS A 953 -4.43 -36.95 14.89
N MET A 954 -3.86 -35.78 14.57
CA MET A 954 -4.11 -35.02 13.34
C MET A 954 -5.60 -35.02 12.95
N PRO A 955 -6.46 -34.30 13.69
CA PRO A 955 -7.90 -34.31 13.43
C PRO A 955 -8.20 -33.84 11.99
N PRO A 956 -9.38 -34.17 11.42
CA PRO A 956 -9.67 -33.90 10.01
C PRO A 956 -9.46 -32.43 9.58
N ILE A 957 -9.71 -31.46 10.46
CA ILE A 957 -9.43 -30.04 10.19
C ILE A 957 -7.95 -29.75 9.83
N VAL A 958 -7.02 -30.59 10.31
CA VAL A 958 -5.57 -30.54 10.05
C VAL A 958 -5.17 -31.55 8.97
N SER A 959 -5.63 -32.80 9.08
CA SER A 959 -5.22 -33.86 8.15
C SER A 959 -5.73 -33.64 6.72
N CYS A 960 -6.93 -33.08 6.56
CA CYS A 960 -7.50 -32.85 5.23
C CYS A 960 -6.69 -31.83 4.43
N PRO A 961 -6.38 -30.61 4.93
CA PRO A 961 -5.48 -29.70 4.23
C PRO A 961 -4.10 -30.31 3.94
N ALA A 962 -3.54 -31.09 4.86
CA ALA A 962 -2.24 -31.75 4.68
C ALA A 962 -2.25 -32.78 3.53
N LYS A 963 -3.27 -33.65 3.48
CA LYS A 963 -3.44 -34.61 2.39
C LYS A 963 -3.78 -33.93 1.07
N ILE A 964 -4.60 -32.88 1.09
CA ILE A 964 -4.90 -32.08 -0.11
C ILE A 964 -3.59 -31.49 -0.64
N LEU A 965 -2.71 -30.99 0.22
CA LEU A 965 -1.41 -30.45 -0.18
C LEU A 965 -0.57 -31.51 -0.85
N ARG A 966 -0.30 -32.62 -0.14
CA ARG A 966 0.52 -33.71 -0.68
C ARG A 966 -0.02 -34.25 -2.01
N LEU A 967 -1.33 -34.47 -2.11
CA LEU A 967 -1.94 -34.97 -3.35
C LEU A 967 -1.87 -33.96 -4.50
N TRP A 968 -1.91 -32.65 -4.23
CA TRP A 968 -1.76 -31.64 -5.27
C TRP A 968 -0.32 -31.49 -5.73
N ASP A 969 0.62 -31.57 -4.80
CA ASP A 969 2.05 -31.58 -5.05
C ASP A 969 2.42 -32.74 -5.98
N ASP A 970 2.01 -33.96 -5.61
CA ASP A 970 2.25 -35.18 -6.39
C ASP A 970 1.47 -35.27 -7.71
N LEU A 971 0.42 -34.44 -7.87
CA LEU A 971 -0.32 -34.31 -9.13
C LEU A 971 0.43 -33.40 -10.11
N GLY A 972 1.27 -32.51 -9.59
CA GLY A 972 2.11 -31.61 -10.38
C GLY A 972 3.13 -32.39 -11.20
N SER A 973 3.41 -31.90 -12.41
CA SER A 973 4.50 -32.40 -13.27
C SER A 973 5.77 -31.58 -13.07
N ALA A 974 6.01 -31.03 -11.88
CA ALA A 974 7.08 -30.07 -11.65
C ALA A 974 8.44 -30.75 -11.80
N GLU A 975 9.10 -30.54 -12.95
CA GLU A 975 10.53 -30.80 -13.15
C GLU A 975 11.41 -29.76 -12.40
N ASP A 976 10.78 -28.80 -11.70
CA ASP A 976 11.36 -27.54 -11.21
C ASP A 976 11.95 -27.64 -9.80
N GLU A 977 11.95 -28.80 -9.15
CA GLU A 977 12.50 -28.89 -7.80
C GLU A 977 14.04 -28.86 -7.75
N ALA A 978 14.73 -28.96 -8.89
CA ALA A 978 16.18 -29.25 -8.94
C ALA A 978 16.60 -30.51 -8.15
N GLN A 979 15.64 -31.23 -7.57
CA GLN A 979 15.74 -32.56 -7.04
C GLN A 979 15.56 -33.52 -8.22
N GLU A 980 16.61 -34.25 -8.60
CA GLU A 980 16.43 -35.46 -9.40
C GLU A 980 15.74 -36.48 -8.49
N GLY A 981 14.40 -36.50 -8.52
CA GLY A 981 13.50 -37.15 -7.56
C GLY A 981 13.95 -38.53 -7.08
N LEU A 982 14.29 -38.59 -5.78
CA LEU A 982 14.63 -39.82 -5.06
C LEU A 982 13.54 -40.22 -4.05
N ASP A 983 12.59 -39.34 -3.73
CA ASP A 983 11.57 -39.50 -2.67
C ASP A 983 10.27 -40.19 -3.13
N GLY A 984 9.94 -40.11 -4.43
CA GLY A 984 8.79 -40.76 -5.05
C GLY A 984 7.46 -40.05 -4.80
N SER A 985 6.45 -40.29 -5.65
CA SER A 985 5.13 -39.64 -5.58
C SER A 985 3.99 -40.61 -5.28
N TYR A 986 2.88 -40.15 -4.68
CA TYR A 986 1.66 -40.96 -4.51
C TYR A 986 1.19 -41.57 -5.83
N ARG A 987 1.30 -40.80 -6.93
CA ARG A 987 0.94 -41.25 -8.26
C ARG A 987 1.76 -42.47 -8.68
N ASP A 988 3.07 -42.46 -8.43
CA ASP A 988 3.96 -43.56 -8.81
C ASP A 988 3.68 -44.81 -7.98
N PHE A 989 3.54 -44.69 -6.66
CA PHE A 989 3.19 -45.82 -5.79
C PHE A 989 1.83 -46.42 -6.16
N TYR A 990 0.83 -45.59 -6.47
CA TYR A 990 -0.48 -46.05 -6.91
C TYR A 990 -0.42 -46.83 -8.23
N LEU A 991 0.39 -46.39 -9.20
CA LEU A 991 0.60 -47.08 -10.47
C LEU A 991 1.37 -48.40 -10.28
N MET A 992 2.33 -48.45 -9.36
CA MET A 992 3.03 -49.69 -8.99
C MET A 992 2.08 -50.72 -8.39
N GLU A 993 1.16 -50.30 -7.51
CA GLU A 993 0.13 -51.17 -6.93
C GLU A 993 -0.97 -51.56 -7.93
N ASN A 994 -1.22 -50.71 -8.93
CA ASN A 994 -2.27 -50.89 -9.93
C ASN A 994 -1.71 -50.86 -11.37
N PRO A 995 -0.93 -51.87 -11.81
CA PRO A 995 -0.27 -51.85 -13.13
C PRO A 995 -1.19 -51.81 -14.35
N LYS A 996 -2.50 -51.96 -14.16
CA LYS A 996 -3.53 -51.88 -15.21
C LYS A 996 -4.06 -50.45 -15.41
N CYS A 997 -3.81 -49.55 -14.47
CA CYS A 997 -4.21 -48.16 -14.54
C CYS A 997 -3.24 -47.37 -15.42
N SER A 998 -3.79 -46.47 -16.24
CA SER A 998 -3.00 -45.46 -16.93
C SER A 998 -2.67 -44.29 -15.98
N PRO A 999 -1.67 -43.45 -16.31
CA PRO A 999 -1.43 -42.21 -15.57
C PRO A 999 -2.70 -41.34 -15.41
N GLY A 1000 -3.54 -41.26 -16.45
CA GLY A 1000 -4.81 -40.53 -16.38
C GLY A 1000 -5.83 -41.15 -15.40
N ASP A 1001 -5.83 -42.47 -15.23
CA ASP A 1001 -6.67 -43.14 -14.22
C ASP A 1001 -6.18 -42.83 -12.80
N ALA A 1002 -4.85 -42.78 -12.60
CA ALA A 1002 -4.24 -42.39 -11.32
C ALA A 1002 -4.55 -40.92 -10.97
N GLU A 1003 -4.39 -40.00 -11.93
CA GLU A 1003 -4.77 -38.59 -11.75
C GLU A 1003 -6.26 -38.42 -11.42
N ALA A 1004 -7.15 -39.15 -12.10
CA ALA A 1004 -8.57 -39.13 -11.80
C ALA A 1004 -8.88 -39.66 -10.39
N HIS A 1005 -8.17 -40.70 -9.95
CA HIS A 1005 -8.27 -41.24 -8.59
C HIS A 1005 -7.80 -40.22 -7.54
N MET A 1006 -6.66 -39.56 -7.75
CA MET A 1006 -6.14 -38.52 -6.87
C MET A 1006 -7.09 -37.32 -6.77
N ARG A 1007 -7.69 -36.87 -7.89
CA ARG A 1007 -8.72 -35.83 -7.87
C ARG A 1007 -9.96 -36.23 -7.07
N SER A 1008 -10.34 -37.50 -7.10
CA SER A 1008 -11.42 -38.06 -6.27
C SER A 1008 -11.04 -38.07 -4.78
N LEU A 1009 -9.80 -38.43 -4.44
CA LEU A 1009 -9.28 -38.30 -3.07
C LEU A 1009 -9.32 -36.86 -2.57
N ILE A 1010 -8.81 -35.91 -3.36
CA ILE A 1010 -8.86 -34.47 -3.05
C ILE A 1010 -10.32 -34.03 -2.80
N ALA A 1011 -11.27 -34.45 -3.64
CA ALA A 1011 -12.69 -34.12 -3.46
C ALA A 1011 -13.27 -34.68 -2.14
N ARG A 1012 -12.88 -35.90 -1.74
CA ARG A 1012 -13.27 -36.50 -0.45
C ARG A 1012 -12.68 -35.75 0.75
N GLU A 1013 -11.41 -35.35 0.69
CA GLU A 1013 -10.78 -34.58 1.76
C GLU A 1013 -11.40 -33.17 1.87
N TRP A 1014 -11.82 -32.56 0.77
CA TRP A 1014 -12.61 -31.31 0.80
C TRP A 1014 -13.99 -31.49 1.45
N GLU A 1015 -14.68 -32.59 1.19
CA GLU A 1015 -15.96 -32.91 1.83
C GLU A 1015 -15.80 -33.03 3.35
N GLU A 1016 -14.77 -33.75 3.81
CA GLU A 1016 -14.48 -33.91 5.23
C GLU A 1016 -14.09 -32.56 5.87
N LEU A 1017 -13.24 -31.78 5.21
CA LEU A 1017 -12.86 -30.44 5.67
C LEU A 1017 -14.07 -29.51 5.77
N ASN A 1018 -15.01 -29.57 4.82
CA ASN A 1018 -16.25 -28.80 4.88
C ASN A 1018 -17.09 -29.17 6.10
N ARG A 1019 -17.18 -30.47 6.42
CA ARG A 1019 -17.92 -30.96 7.59
C ARG A 1019 -17.37 -30.36 8.88
N GLU A 1020 -16.05 -30.31 9.03
CA GLU A 1020 -15.40 -29.67 10.18
C GLU A 1020 -15.57 -28.15 10.17
N CYS A 1021 -15.40 -27.49 9.01
CA CYS A 1021 -15.53 -26.04 8.88
C CYS A 1021 -16.95 -25.52 9.20
N PHE A 1022 -17.99 -26.26 8.80
CA PHE A 1022 -19.38 -25.86 9.05
C PHE A 1022 -19.94 -26.35 10.38
N SER A 1023 -19.21 -27.19 11.12
CA SER A 1023 -19.55 -27.60 12.49
C SER A 1023 -19.18 -26.51 13.51
N ARG A 1024 -20.14 -26.08 14.34
CA ARG A 1024 -19.89 -25.12 15.45
C ARG A 1024 -19.20 -25.73 16.68
N ARG A 1025 -18.94 -27.05 16.70
CA ARG A 1025 -18.71 -27.78 17.95
C ARG A 1025 -17.25 -28.00 18.34
N THR A 1026 -16.31 -27.99 17.40
CA THR A 1026 -14.96 -28.52 17.65
C THR A 1026 -13.87 -27.44 17.74
N PHE A 1027 -13.90 -26.44 16.85
CA PHE A 1027 -12.86 -25.40 16.76
C PHE A 1027 -13.44 -23.99 16.61
N SER A 1028 -12.69 -22.97 17.05
CA SER A 1028 -13.08 -21.56 16.89
C SER A 1028 -13.27 -21.17 15.42
N SER A 1029 -14.00 -20.08 15.15
CA SER A 1029 -14.16 -19.56 13.78
C SER A 1029 -12.82 -19.22 13.12
N SER A 1030 -11.90 -18.59 13.87
CA SER A 1030 -10.57 -18.23 13.37
C SER A 1030 -9.76 -19.45 12.92
N ILE A 1031 -9.77 -20.53 13.70
CA ILE A 1031 -9.06 -21.78 13.34
C ILE A 1031 -9.67 -22.39 12.07
N ARG A 1032 -10.99 -22.53 12.00
CA ARG A 1032 -11.67 -23.08 10.83
C ARG A 1032 -11.36 -22.27 9.58
N GLN A 1033 -11.34 -20.93 9.71
CA GLN A 1033 -11.02 -20.04 8.60
C GLN A 1033 -9.57 -20.16 8.13
N VAL A 1034 -8.61 -20.30 9.06
CA VAL A 1034 -7.19 -20.54 8.73
C VAL A 1034 -7.03 -21.83 7.94
N CYS A 1035 -7.59 -22.94 8.44
CA CYS A 1035 -7.46 -24.25 7.77
C CYS A 1035 -8.12 -24.24 6.39
N LEU A 1036 -9.30 -23.62 6.27
CA LEU A 1036 -10.00 -23.46 5.00
C LEU A 1036 -9.21 -22.59 4.01
N ASN A 1037 -8.65 -21.47 4.47
CA ASN A 1037 -7.87 -20.57 3.63
C ASN A 1037 -6.55 -21.22 3.17
N ALA A 1038 -5.89 -21.97 4.05
CA ALA A 1038 -4.73 -22.77 3.67
C ALA A 1038 -5.09 -23.79 2.58
N ALA A 1039 -6.21 -24.51 2.73
CA ALA A 1039 -6.67 -25.47 1.72
C ALA A 1039 -6.95 -24.81 0.36
N ARG A 1040 -7.53 -23.60 0.34
CA ARG A 1040 -7.77 -22.82 -0.89
C ARG A 1040 -6.48 -22.35 -1.58
N MET A 1041 -5.40 -22.19 -0.82
CA MET A 1041 -4.10 -21.77 -1.36
C MET A 1041 -3.38 -22.89 -2.11
N ILE A 1042 -3.60 -24.15 -1.73
CA ILE A 1042 -2.85 -25.30 -2.24
C ILE A 1042 -2.86 -25.39 -3.76
N SER A 1043 -4.03 -25.33 -4.41
CA SER A 1043 -4.07 -25.44 -5.87
C SER A 1043 -3.34 -24.28 -6.56
N VAL A 1044 -3.28 -23.10 -5.95
CA VAL A 1044 -2.53 -21.95 -6.49
C VAL A 1044 -1.02 -22.16 -6.39
N MET A 1045 -0.57 -22.89 -5.37
CA MET A 1045 0.84 -23.14 -5.08
C MET A 1045 1.45 -24.28 -5.91
N TYR A 1046 0.61 -25.20 -6.40
CA TYR A 1046 1.05 -26.44 -7.06
C TYR A 1046 0.43 -26.67 -8.46
N SER A 1047 -0.34 -25.72 -9.01
CA SER A 1047 -0.85 -25.79 -10.40
C SER A 1047 0.11 -25.15 -11.41
N TYR A 1048 1.12 -25.90 -11.84
CA TYR A 1048 2.09 -25.47 -12.84
C TYR A 1048 1.48 -25.49 -14.27
N ASP A 1049 1.80 -24.48 -15.08
CA ASP A 1049 1.50 -24.50 -16.52
C ASP A 1049 2.47 -25.41 -17.29
N LYS A 1050 2.28 -25.54 -18.61
CA LYS A 1050 3.15 -26.40 -19.45
C LYS A 1050 4.59 -25.91 -19.51
N GLU A 1051 4.80 -24.64 -19.18
CA GLU A 1051 6.09 -23.97 -19.10
C GLU A 1051 6.66 -23.98 -17.67
N GLN A 1052 6.09 -24.79 -16.76
CA GLN A 1052 6.49 -24.93 -15.36
C GLN A 1052 6.39 -23.64 -14.56
N ARG A 1053 5.41 -22.78 -14.87
CA ARG A 1053 5.15 -21.53 -14.14
C ARG A 1053 3.88 -21.61 -13.31
N LEU A 1054 3.93 -20.99 -12.14
CA LEU A 1054 2.76 -20.77 -11.28
C LEU A 1054 2.07 -19.46 -11.65
N VAL A 1055 1.46 -19.40 -12.84
CA VAL A 1055 0.85 -18.16 -13.39
C VAL A 1055 -0.17 -17.56 -12.42
N ALA A 1056 -0.99 -18.40 -11.78
CA ALA A 1056 -1.94 -17.94 -10.77
C ALA A 1056 -1.20 -17.26 -9.62
N LEU A 1057 -0.19 -17.91 -9.02
CA LEU A 1057 0.62 -17.36 -7.93
C LEU A 1057 1.28 -16.03 -8.30
N GLU A 1058 1.82 -15.91 -9.52
CA GLU A 1058 2.40 -14.66 -10.03
C GLU A 1058 1.36 -13.53 -10.12
N GLU A 1059 0.15 -13.82 -10.59
CA GLU A 1059 -0.95 -12.86 -10.61
C GLU A 1059 -1.35 -12.42 -9.20
N TYR A 1060 -1.42 -13.37 -8.26
CA TYR A 1060 -1.70 -13.10 -6.85
C TYR A 1060 -0.64 -12.22 -6.21
N ALA A 1061 0.64 -12.58 -6.37
CA ALA A 1061 1.76 -11.80 -5.85
C ALA A 1061 1.78 -10.39 -6.46
N ARG A 1062 1.53 -10.25 -7.77
CA ARG A 1062 1.44 -8.93 -8.42
C ARG A 1062 0.25 -8.10 -7.94
N MET A 1063 -0.80 -8.75 -7.43
CA MET A 1063 -1.97 -8.05 -6.94
C MET A 1063 -1.78 -7.57 -5.50
N LEU A 1064 -1.25 -8.43 -4.64
CA LEU A 1064 -1.25 -8.23 -3.18
C LEU A 1064 0.08 -7.72 -2.63
N LEU A 1065 1.18 -7.86 -3.38
CA LEU A 1065 2.54 -7.57 -2.90
C LEU A 1065 3.33 -6.65 -3.82
N LEU A 1066 3.25 -6.83 -5.14
CA LEU A 1066 3.94 -5.97 -6.13
C LEU A 1066 3.02 -4.87 -6.66
#